data_AF-Q92LC4-F1
#
_entry.id   AF-Q92LC4-F1
#
_cell.length_a   1.000
_cell.length_b   1.000
_cell.length_c   1.000
_cell.angle_alpha   90.00
_cell.angle_beta   90.00
_cell.angle_gamma   90.00
#
_symmetry.space_group_name_H-M   'P 1'
#
loop_
_entity.id
_entity.type
_entity.pdbx_description
1 polymer ?
#
loop_
_entity_poly.entity_id
_entity_poly.type
_entity_poly.pdbx_seq_one_letter_code
_entity_poly.pdbx_strand_id
1 'polypeptide(L)'
;MVPPVSYKDCNSALNKVFFDGRFAGQPVYLTLDNDMREEVGKHLRVEPDLVEAAICQRVGQWLDRRGNPYETTVDAVELWRRVGMKSQPLFTAILFCLSHAASIMAAEEDFAANNYYLRLAQVTGIERQRLSQHGKSTDMLWSALRDWLVLNNYGFGKPTAVAATTWKYVGKAMSQAAVRAGDRELFHDLFGRYGFSGSEIISLKEMEFYLSYWIIGGRANSRLKNVWSKPELRERVAEAALAELSKWSSSGPGTMGSRPSTGSSRLSMLANFVQRFPRQLLELHLGRIASEEASGPFKTEGGSQEFSLSSDRFGGYSTLAPSPLVASIGHRCHLVPASPGLRPLDWQPRLVIPLAKSAQDNLWVEVAKVSFGIPHVLLVRDAHGLPGKVESYLAIAAMKMPEKASPSDLPGLPLGWILYKDVQVRQPGMVPSDDLECLVPWSNDGVLSIGEGLQLLPGFYHASRPVMAEFLATEGPTRVEAWTQDESPKLIAWADGGGNTCSLRLDAARLRFPRGIKVKAYQDGSEQASAELYFRDSNSPHPLNRDNKGRLAYRSVVSATAIRDDASGIAVSGMEPSEAVPSRTGFPMETAGPLPDGVVEEMQVPVVAAALQRQASAETCIERGYHYWICETLPPGRPRNTPLEQRCNGCGAMVIILHRGTHQAGVLPPLPIPISRLSQPASPHANAIDANELLDALCFLGCGNWGKFQALAGLGNDPTSTSARQVAQDFFLLGFLDTELSPGSSAIKSWCVPRATINFIDDRRAFLSGFRSPNLLDAIKRATKQHAGRVFEEDLPGRPRMILLDGLDATSAKSAFSGLKDPLEREIAINDRPGDKLAGACQKLESIASSLRQVSIGRPKSLQKFDVPKARWIDAGLASRAGAYRWNEGYQVYAYVAPNGTAWAGSYQVVKLLAARAEGVSLWQYSEAQASFRATLGCDPPGLLGRVLVACSGLLPTLGRGIISYSNIGPTVASSVMSALSMENFDEGDHRRSQSG
;
A
#
# COMPACT_ATOMS: atom_id res chain seq x y z
N MET A 1 3.33 47.17 6.93
CA MET A 1 2.36 47.14 5.80
C MET A 1 2.25 45.71 5.31
N VAL A 2 1.15 45.02 5.62
CA VAL A 2 0.88 43.65 5.17
C VAL A 2 0.50 43.72 3.68
N PRO A 3 1.09 42.89 2.79
CA PRO A 3 0.72 42.90 1.37
C PRO A 3 -0.78 42.61 1.19
N PRO A 4 -1.44 43.19 0.17
CA PRO A 4 -2.86 42.96 -0.05
C PRO A 4 -3.11 41.51 -0.47
N VAL A 5 -3.58 40.68 0.47
CA VAL A 5 -3.98 39.29 0.23
C VAL A 5 -5.23 39.25 -0.66
N SER A 6 -5.16 38.56 -1.80
CA SER A 6 -6.31 38.38 -2.71
C SER A 6 -7.12 37.11 -2.40
N TYR A 7 -8.30 36.98 -3.00
CA TYR A 7 -9.08 35.73 -2.97
C TYR A 7 -8.29 34.55 -3.52
N LYS A 8 -7.53 34.76 -4.61
CA LYS A 8 -6.72 33.72 -5.25
C LYS A 8 -5.62 33.21 -4.32
N ASP A 9 -5.00 34.10 -3.55
CA ASP A 9 -3.98 33.74 -2.56
C ASP A 9 -4.59 32.89 -1.44
N CYS A 10 -5.75 33.29 -0.91
CA CYS A 10 -6.48 32.52 0.09
C CYS A 10 -6.85 31.12 -0.41
N ASN A 11 -7.39 31.02 -1.63
CA ASN A 11 -7.80 29.75 -2.22
C ASN A 11 -6.59 28.85 -2.50
N SER A 12 -5.47 29.42 -2.97
CA SER A 12 -4.22 28.70 -3.21
C SER A 12 -3.61 28.18 -1.90
N ALA A 13 -3.57 29.00 -0.85
CA ALA A 13 -3.08 28.59 0.47
C ALA A 13 -3.90 27.44 1.05
N LEU A 14 -5.24 27.50 0.97
CA LEU A 14 -6.09 26.41 1.42
C LEU A 14 -5.93 25.14 0.58
N ASN A 15 -5.78 25.26 -0.74
CA ASN A 15 -5.54 24.11 -1.60
C ASN A 15 -4.20 23.42 -1.28
N LYS A 16 -3.15 24.19 -0.96
CA LYS A 16 -1.85 23.63 -0.53
C LYS A 16 -1.95 22.86 0.79
N VAL A 17 -2.87 23.20 1.67
CA VAL A 17 -3.01 22.52 2.96
C VAL A 17 -3.98 21.35 2.90
N PHE A 18 -5.11 21.50 2.19
CA PHE A 18 -6.11 20.43 2.09
C PHE A 18 -5.83 19.42 0.97
N PHE A 19 -5.10 19.80 -0.09
CA PHE A 19 -4.96 19.00 -1.32
C PHE A 19 -3.51 18.90 -1.82
N ASP A 20 -2.53 18.78 -0.92
CA ASP A 20 -1.12 18.44 -1.24
C ASP A 20 -0.83 16.93 -1.30
N GLY A 21 -1.84 16.11 -0.99
CA GLY A 21 -1.76 14.66 -0.93
C GLY A 21 -1.60 14.08 0.47
N ARG A 22 -1.46 14.88 1.53
CA ARG A 22 -1.34 14.38 2.92
C ARG A 22 -2.57 13.59 3.39
N PHE A 23 -3.71 13.76 2.72
CA PHE A 23 -4.95 13.05 2.97
C PHE A 23 -5.27 11.96 1.93
N ALA A 24 -4.30 11.51 1.12
CA ALA A 24 -4.53 10.47 0.11
C ALA A 24 -5.25 9.25 0.71
N GLY A 25 -6.39 8.86 0.12
CA GLY A 25 -7.24 7.75 0.60
C GLY A 25 -7.97 7.98 1.94
N GLN A 26 -7.75 9.11 2.60
CA GLN A 26 -8.35 9.48 3.89
C GLN A 26 -9.47 10.52 3.74
N PRO A 27 -10.45 10.55 4.65
CA PRO A 27 -11.47 11.61 4.67
C PRO A 27 -10.88 13.02 4.82
N VAL A 28 -11.21 13.94 3.90
CA VAL A 28 -10.84 15.36 4.00
C VAL A 28 -11.98 16.18 4.60
N TYR A 29 -11.66 16.97 5.62
CA TYR A 29 -12.57 17.91 6.27
C TYR A 29 -12.08 19.33 6.01
N LEU A 30 -12.95 20.22 5.53
CA LEU A 30 -12.61 21.61 5.22
C LEU A 30 -12.62 22.51 6.47
N THR A 31 -11.84 22.13 7.48
CA THR A 31 -11.66 22.83 8.75
C THR A 31 -10.17 22.84 9.12
N LEU A 32 -9.62 23.97 9.57
CA LEU A 32 -8.21 24.06 9.94
C LEU A 32 -7.99 23.62 11.40
N ASP A 33 -7.03 22.73 11.61
CA ASP A 33 -6.42 22.49 12.92
C ASP A 33 -5.34 23.55 13.23
N ASN A 34 -4.66 23.42 14.37
CA ASN A 34 -3.66 24.41 14.79
C ASN A 34 -2.47 24.46 13.83
N ASP A 35 -1.94 23.31 13.43
CA ASP A 35 -0.80 23.20 12.53
C ASP A 35 -1.14 23.76 11.13
N MET A 36 -2.33 23.43 10.63
CA MET A 36 -2.86 23.99 9.38
C MET A 36 -3.05 25.51 9.46
N ARG A 37 -3.53 26.05 10.58
CA ARG A 37 -3.64 27.53 10.75
C ARG A 37 -2.29 28.19 10.69
N GLU A 38 -1.27 27.62 11.32
CA GLU A 38 0.10 28.14 11.21
C GLU A 38 0.62 28.09 9.78
N GLU A 39 0.40 26.98 9.06
CA GLU A 39 0.86 26.82 7.67
C GLU A 39 0.19 27.82 6.72
N VAL A 40 -1.14 27.99 6.83
CA VAL A 40 -1.90 28.98 6.06
C VAL A 40 -1.51 30.41 6.47
N GLY A 41 -1.35 30.68 7.76
CA GLY A 41 -0.95 31.98 8.30
C GLY A 41 0.42 32.42 7.76
N LYS A 42 1.40 31.50 7.73
CA LYS A 42 2.72 31.72 7.09
C LYS A 42 2.59 32.04 5.60
N HIS A 43 1.73 31.33 4.88
CA HIS A 43 1.50 31.56 3.44
C HIS A 43 0.86 32.93 3.16
N LEU A 44 -0.13 33.32 3.97
CA LEU A 44 -0.87 34.57 3.80
C LEU A 44 -0.21 35.77 4.50
N ARG A 45 0.82 35.53 5.31
CA ARG A 45 1.46 36.52 6.20
C ARG A 45 0.45 37.15 7.16
N VAL A 46 -0.39 36.31 7.75
CA VAL A 46 -1.43 36.66 8.72
C VAL A 46 -1.20 35.83 9.99
N GLU A 47 -1.41 36.43 11.16
CA GLU A 47 -1.32 35.73 12.43
C GLU A 47 -2.31 34.55 12.47
N PRO A 48 -1.93 33.37 13.02
CA PRO A 48 -2.77 32.17 13.01
C PRO A 48 -4.21 32.38 13.50
N ASP A 49 -4.41 33.23 14.51
CA ASP A 49 -5.72 33.53 15.09
C ASP A 49 -6.62 34.40 14.20
N LEU A 50 -6.05 35.05 13.18
CA LEU A 50 -6.76 35.93 12.24
C LEU A 50 -6.98 35.28 10.87
N VAL A 51 -6.51 34.05 10.66
CA VAL A 51 -6.54 33.36 9.37
C VAL A 51 -7.97 33.20 8.86
N GLU A 52 -8.88 32.67 9.67
CA GLU A 52 -10.27 32.44 9.27
C GLU A 52 -10.99 33.75 8.92
N ALA A 53 -10.82 34.78 9.76
CA ALA A 53 -11.42 36.10 9.54
C ALA A 53 -10.90 36.74 8.24
N ALA A 54 -9.59 36.67 7.99
CA ALA A 54 -8.97 37.19 6.78
C ALA A 54 -9.50 36.49 5.51
N ILE A 55 -9.61 35.16 5.54
CA ILE A 55 -10.14 34.38 4.42
C ILE A 55 -11.62 34.72 4.17
N CYS A 56 -12.44 34.70 5.22
CA CYS A 56 -13.88 35.00 5.10
C CYS A 56 -14.15 36.40 4.56
N GLN A 57 -13.36 37.40 4.97
CA GLN A 57 -13.44 38.76 4.43
C GLN A 57 -13.15 38.80 2.93
N ARG A 58 -12.12 38.09 2.45
CA ARG A 58 -11.77 38.03 1.01
C ARG A 58 -12.79 37.25 0.19
N VAL A 59 -13.38 36.21 0.76
CA VAL A 59 -14.52 35.52 0.13
C VAL A 59 -15.72 36.46 0.02
N GLY A 60 -16.04 37.21 1.07
CA GLY A 60 -17.10 38.22 1.03
C GLY A 60 -16.91 39.30 -0.04
N GLN A 61 -15.66 39.69 -0.32
CA GLN A 61 -15.32 40.62 -1.40
C GLN A 61 -15.40 39.99 -2.80
N TRP A 62 -15.23 38.68 -2.91
CA TRP A 62 -15.34 37.92 -4.16
C TRP A 62 -16.78 37.63 -4.56
N LEU A 63 -17.68 37.43 -3.60
CA LEU A 63 -19.09 37.12 -3.86
C LEU A 63 -19.85 38.32 -4.46
N ASP A 64 -20.80 38.02 -5.34
CA ASP A 64 -21.56 39.02 -6.06
C ASP A 64 -22.49 39.83 -5.14
N ARG A 65 -22.34 41.16 -5.18
CA ARG A 65 -23.14 42.07 -4.35
C ARG A 65 -24.54 42.31 -4.89
N ARG A 66 -24.88 41.85 -6.10
CA ARG A 66 -26.23 41.91 -6.69
C ARG A 66 -26.61 40.53 -7.23
N GLY A 67 -27.90 40.19 -7.25
CA GLY A 67 -28.36 38.89 -7.76
C GLY A 67 -27.91 37.70 -6.91
N ASN A 68 -27.54 36.60 -7.56
CA ASN A 68 -27.04 35.39 -6.89
C ASN A 68 -25.59 35.59 -6.41
N PRO A 69 -25.30 35.58 -5.09
CA PRO A 69 -23.95 35.80 -4.59
C PRO A 69 -22.88 34.84 -5.14
N TYR A 70 -23.27 33.66 -5.59
CA TYR A 70 -22.36 32.60 -6.04
C TYR A 70 -22.15 32.55 -7.55
N GLU A 71 -22.83 33.40 -8.33
CA GLU A 71 -22.90 33.32 -9.80
C GLU A 71 -21.52 33.29 -10.48
N THR A 72 -20.65 34.24 -10.16
CA THR A 72 -19.27 34.27 -10.67
C THR A 72 -18.50 32.97 -10.39
N THR A 73 -18.76 32.34 -9.24
CA THR A 73 -18.10 31.07 -8.87
C THR A 73 -18.71 29.89 -9.62
N VAL A 74 -20.02 29.89 -9.80
CA VAL A 74 -20.75 28.86 -10.57
C VAL A 74 -20.20 28.82 -12.00
N ASP A 75 -20.09 29.97 -12.66
CA ASP A 75 -19.56 30.08 -14.03
C ASP A 75 -18.11 29.60 -14.12
N ALA A 76 -17.27 29.96 -13.13
CA ALA A 76 -15.89 29.50 -13.05
C ALA A 76 -15.79 27.97 -12.89
N VAL A 77 -16.70 27.36 -12.11
CA VAL A 77 -16.76 25.90 -11.95
C VAL A 77 -17.19 25.21 -13.22
N GLU A 78 -18.15 25.76 -13.96
CA GLU A 78 -18.54 25.21 -15.25
C GLU A 78 -17.39 25.25 -16.26
N LEU A 79 -16.69 26.38 -16.36
CA LEU A 79 -15.52 26.50 -17.22
C LEU A 79 -14.42 25.50 -16.81
N TRP A 80 -14.17 25.39 -15.51
CA TRP A 80 -13.21 24.43 -14.95
C TRP A 80 -13.58 22.96 -15.26
N ARG A 81 -14.88 22.62 -15.22
CA ARG A 81 -15.39 21.31 -15.65
C ARG A 81 -15.18 21.07 -17.14
N ARG A 82 -15.46 22.06 -17.99
CA ARG A 82 -15.30 21.95 -19.46
C ARG A 82 -13.85 21.68 -19.87
N VAL A 83 -12.87 22.22 -19.14
CA VAL A 83 -11.43 21.95 -19.37
C VAL A 83 -10.91 20.69 -18.65
N GLY A 84 -11.81 19.85 -18.11
CA GLY A 84 -11.49 18.55 -17.53
C GLY A 84 -10.96 18.58 -16.09
N MET A 85 -11.16 19.68 -15.35
CA MET A 85 -10.77 19.81 -13.94
C MET A 85 -9.28 19.49 -13.67
N LYS A 86 -8.42 19.86 -14.63
CA LYS A 86 -6.97 19.61 -14.60
C LYS A 86 -6.18 20.49 -13.62
N SER A 87 -6.81 21.41 -12.91
CA SER A 87 -6.19 22.23 -11.85
C SER A 87 -6.83 21.94 -10.50
N GLN A 88 -6.28 22.48 -9.41
CA GLN A 88 -6.94 22.43 -8.11
C GLN A 88 -8.23 23.29 -8.11
N PRO A 89 -9.20 23.02 -7.23
CA PRO A 89 -10.48 23.74 -7.21
C PRO A 89 -10.31 25.25 -6.96
N LEU A 90 -11.05 26.07 -7.70
CA LEU A 90 -11.01 27.55 -7.60
C LEU A 90 -11.94 28.12 -6.51
N PHE A 91 -12.63 27.25 -5.77
CA PHE A 91 -13.73 27.57 -4.86
C PHE A 91 -13.58 26.97 -3.45
N THR A 92 -12.39 26.45 -3.13
CA THR A 92 -12.06 25.88 -1.81
C THR A 92 -12.25 26.90 -0.69
N ALA A 93 -11.86 28.16 -0.92
CA ALA A 93 -12.06 29.23 0.06
C ALA A 93 -13.54 29.46 0.39
N ILE A 94 -14.44 29.34 -0.58
CA ILE A 94 -15.89 29.46 -0.37
C ILE A 94 -16.40 28.28 0.47
N LEU A 95 -16.04 27.05 0.11
CA LEU A 95 -16.45 25.86 0.88
C LEU A 95 -15.90 25.87 2.31
N PHE A 96 -14.68 26.39 2.49
CA PHE A 96 -14.10 26.64 3.80
C PHE A 96 -14.94 27.63 4.61
N CYS A 97 -15.35 28.77 4.03
CA CYS A 97 -16.21 29.74 4.71
C CYS A 97 -17.57 29.16 5.12
N LEU A 98 -18.19 28.33 4.27
CA LEU A 98 -19.42 27.61 4.59
C LEU A 98 -19.21 26.69 5.81
N SER A 99 -18.12 25.93 5.82
CA SER A 99 -17.76 25.01 6.91
C SER A 99 -17.42 25.77 8.20
N HIS A 100 -16.73 26.91 8.08
CA HIS A 100 -16.39 27.77 9.21
C HIS A 100 -17.63 28.39 9.84
N ALA A 101 -18.58 28.90 9.06
CA ALA A 101 -19.85 29.40 9.56
C ALA A 101 -20.63 28.31 10.34
N ALA A 102 -20.63 27.06 9.86
CA ALA A 102 -21.20 25.93 10.58
C ALA A 102 -20.44 25.63 11.89
N SER A 103 -19.11 25.80 11.91
CA SER A 103 -18.29 25.59 13.10
C SER A 103 -18.55 26.62 14.20
N ILE A 104 -18.83 27.88 13.85
CA ILE A 104 -19.22 28.95 14.78
C ILE A 104 -20.58 28.63 15.39
N MET A 105 -21.56 28.30 14.55
CA MET A 105 -22.91 27.89 15.00
C MET A 105 -22.83 26.73 16.00
N ALA A 106 -22.01 25.72 15.72
CA ALA A 106 -21.84 24.56 16.61
C ALA A 106 -21.09 24.88 17.92
N ALA A 107 -20.38 26.02 18.02
CA ALA A 107 -19.66 26.43 19.23
C ALA A 107 -20.59 26.99 20.31
N GLU A 108 -21.73 27.57 19.90
CA GLU A 108 -22.72 28.20 20.77
C GLU A 108 -23.88 27.26 21.13
N GLU A 109 -23.70 25.95 20.92
CA GLU A 109 -24.65 24.87 21.25
C GLU A 109 -26.01 24.89 20.53
N ASP A 110 -26.28 25.84 19.64
CA ASP A 110 -27.59 26.03 18.99
C ASP A 110 -27.58 25.74 17.48
N PHE A 111 -28.08 24.57 17.08
CA PHE A 111 -28.00 24.03 15.72
C PHE A 111 -29.27 24.28 14.90
N ALA A 112 -29.55 25.54 14.55
CA ALA A 112 -30.68 25.93 13.69
C ALA A 112 -30.21 26.50 12.33
N ALA A 113 -30.86 26.16 11.22
CA ALA A 113 -30.54 26.69 9.87
C ALA A 113 -30.60 28.22 9.81
N ASN A 114 -31.50 28.82 10.59
CA ASN A 114 -31.59 30.26 10.74
C ASN A 114 -30.33 30.87 11.41
N ASN A 115 -29.72 30.15 12.35
CA ASN A 115 -28.46 30.54 12.98
C ASN A 115 -27.31 30.40 11.97
N TYR A 116 -27.28 29.33 11.16
CA TYR A 116 -26.24 29.14 10.15
C TYR A 116 -26.10 30.31 9.16
N TYR A 117 -27.17 30.72 8.49
CA TYR A 117 -27.09 31.82 7.52
C TYR A 117 -26.83 33.18 8.17
N LEU A 118 -27.19 33.36 9.44
CA LEU A 118 -26.80 34.53 10.21
C LEU A 118 -25.27 34.57 10.40
N ARG A 119 -24.65 33.45 10.80
CA ARG A 119 -23.19 33.35 10.94
C ARG A 119 -22.47 33.53 9.60
N LEU A 120 -23.01 32.93 8.53
CA LEU A 120 -22.44 33.12 7.19
C LEU A 120 -22.49 34.59 6.75
N ALA A 121 -23.60 35.29 7.03
CA ALA A 121 -23.73 36.73 6.76
C ALA A 121 -22.73 37.56 7.57
N GLN A 122 -22.50 37.22 8.85
CA GLN A 122 -21.52 37.91 9.70
C GLN A 122 -20.09 37.78 9.18
N VAL A 123 -19.68 36.58 8.74
CA VAL A 123 -18.29 36.36 8.29
C VAL A 123 -18.03 36.83 6.86
N THR A 124 -19.05 36.86 6.00
CA THR A 124 -18.91 37.29 4.59
C THR A 124 -19.34 38.73 4.33
N GLY A 125 -20.14 39.33 5.21
CA GLY A 125 -20.74 40.66 4.98
C GLY A 125 -21.85 40.68 3.92
N ILE A 126 -22.32 39.53 3.43
CA ILE A 126 -23.44 39.42 2.49
C ILE A 126 -24.75 39.24 3.25
N GLU A 127 -25.83 39.83 2.74
CA GLU A 127 -27.16 39.75 3.37
C GLU A 127 -27.65 38.29 3.53
N ARG A 128 -28.08 37.96 4.75
CA ARG A 128 -28.58 36.64 5.14
C ARG A 128 -29.66 36.09 4.19
N GLN A 129 -30.63 36.92 3.81
CA GLN A 129 -31.77 36.48 3.00
C GLN A 129 -31.31 36.03 1.61
N ARG A 130 -30.33 36.72 1.01
CA ARG A 130 -29.76 36.35 -0.28
C ARG A 130 -28.96 35.05 -0.22
N LEU A 131 -28.13 34.89 0.82
CA LEU A 131 -27.38 33.65 1.05
C LEU A 131 -28.31 32.44 1.20
N SER A 132 -29.44 32.61 1.91
CA SER A 132 -30.44 31.56 2.11
C SER A 132 -31.22 31.22 0.84
N GLN A 133 -31.64 32.22 0.06
CA GLN A 133 -32.40 32.02 -1.19
C GLN A 133 -31.57 31.28 -2.25
N HIS A 134 -30.26 31.55 -2.31
CA HIS A 134 -29.34 30.95 -3.28
C HIS A 134 -28.53 29.77 -2.72
N GLY A 135 -28.91 29.21 -1.57
CA GLY A 135 -28.22 28.07 -0.96
C GLY A 135 -28.06 26.86 -1.89
N LYS A 136 -29.00 26.65 -2.83
CA LYS A 136 -28.92 25.58 -3.85
C LYS A 136 -27.65 25.66 -4.71
N SER A 137 -27.14 26.86 -5.01
CA SER A 137 -25.93 27.04 -5.82
C SER A 137 -24.68 26.45 -5.15
N THR A 138 -24.67 26.35 -3.81
CA THR A 138 -23.55 25.75 -3.07
C THR A 138 -23.47 24.22 -3.26
N ASP A 139 -24.57 23.55 -3.59
CA ASP A 139 -24.62 22.10 -3.83
C ASP A 139 -23.74 21.69 -5.01
N MET A 140 -23.70 22.53 -6.05
CA MET A 140 -22.86 22.30 -7.23
C MET A 140 -21.37 22.34 -6.87
N LEU A 141 -20.96 23.22 -5.95
CA LEU A 141 -19.57 23.33 -5.50
C LEU A 141 -19.14 22.05 -4.75
N TRP A 142 -19.96 21.55 -3.84
CA TRP A 142 -19.70 20.29 -3.13
C TRP A 142 -19.61 19.10 -4.09
N SER A 143 -20.54 19.01 -5.06
CA SER A 143 -20.53 17.96 -6.07
C SER A 143 -19.31 18.07 -7.00
N ALA A 144 -18.91 19.29 -7.38
CA ALA A 144 -17.69 19.51 -8.17
C ALA A 144 -16.42 19.09 -7.43
N LEU A 145 -16.33 19.38 -6.12
CA LEU A 145 -15.20 18.92 -5.29
C LEU A 145 -15.18 17.39 -5.22
N ARG A 146 -16.33 16.75 -4.97
CA ARG A 146 -16.43 15.27 -4.95
C ARG A 146 -15.99 14.67 -6.27
N ASP A 147 -16.51 15.16 -7.39
CA ASP A 147 -16.18 14.67 -8.73
C ASP A 147 -14.68 14.84 -9.02
N TRP A 148 -14.06 15.93 -8.58
CA TRP A 148 -12.61 16.13 -8.69
C TRP A 148 -11.81 15.16 -7.81
N LEU A 149 -12.20 14.94 -6.56
CA LEU A 149 -11.54 13.96 -5.69
C LEU A 149 -11.63 12.53 -6.26
N VAL A 150 -12.78 12.16 -6.84
CA VAL A 150 -12.98 10.88 -7.53
C VAL A 150 -12.16 10.78 -8.82
N LEU A 151 -12.09 11.86 -9.61
CA LEU A 151 -11.28 11.92 -10.82
C LEU A 151 -9.79 11.72 -10.51
N ASN A 152 -9.34 12.24 -9.37
CA ASN A 152 -7.98 12.04 -8.89
C ASN A 152 -7.85 10.79 -7.98
N ASN A 153 -8.78 9.83 -8.09
CA ASN A 153 -8.79 8.55 -7.39
C ASN A 153 -8.50 8.64 -5.88
N TYR A 154 -9.03 9.68 -5.24
CA TYR A 154 -8.82 10.04 -3.83
C TYR A 154 -7.36 10.32 -3.43
N GLY A 155 -6.46 10.57 -4.39
CA GLY A 155 -5.08 10.98 -4.12
C GLY A 155 -4.95 12.29 -3.33
N PHE A 156 -6.00 13.12 -3.31
CA PHE A 156 -6.08 14.34 -2.50
C PHE A 156 -7.07 14.23 -1.33
N GLY A 157 -7.65 13.06 -1.09
CA GLY A 157 -8.69 12.88 -0.08
C GLY A 157 -9.94 12.19 -0.58
N LYS A 158 -10.64 11.53 0.34
CA LYS A 158 -12.01 11.07 0.16
C LYS A 158 -12.99 12.21 0.43
N PRO A 159 -14.02 12.39 -0.41
CA PRO A 159 -15.07 13.36 -0.19
C PRO A 159 -15.88 12.99 1.04
N THR A 160 -16.28 13.98 1.83
CA THR A 160 -16.92 13.73 3.12
C THR A 160 -18.18 14.54 3.37
N ALA A 161 -18.55 15.43 2.45
CA ALA A 161 -19.70 16.30 2.59
C ALA A 161 -20.99 15.58 2.17
N VAL A 162 -21.80 15.19 3.16
CA VAL A 162 -23.11 14.55 2.96
C VAL A 162 -24.18 15.40 3.63
N ALA A 163 -25.36 15.48 3.01
CA ALA A 163 -26.52 16.13 3.62
C ALA A 163 -27.08 15.20 4.70
N ALA A 164 -26.59 15.33 5.93
CA ALA A 164 -26.97 14.48 7.06
C ALA A 164 -28.34 14.83 7.68
N THR A 165 -28.92 15.97 7.31
CA THR A 165 -30.16 16.50 7.91
C THR A 165 -31.22 16.79 6.85
N THR A 166 -32.46 17.06 7.26
CA THR A 166 -33.54 17.55 6.37
C THR A 166 -33.17 18.85 5.61
N TRP A 167 -32.10 19.55 6.02
CA TRP A 167 -31.59 20.75 5.35
C TRP A 167 -30.48 20.40 4.36
N LYS A 168 -30.87 19.98 3.15
CA LYS A 168 -29.95 19.52 2.08
C LYS A 168 -28.69 20.37 1.89
N TYR A 169 -28.81 21.71 1.91
CA TYR A 169 -27.70 22.62 1.62
C TYR A 169 -26.83 22.95 2.84
N VAL A 170 -27.45 23.11 4.01
CA VAL A 170 -26.75 23.44 5.27
C VAL A 170 -26.11 22.19 5.88
N GLY A 171 -26.77 21.04 5.73
CA GLY A 171 -26.31 19.75 6.26
C GLY A 171 -24.92 19.35 5.75
N LYS A 172 -24.58 19.67 4.49
CA LYS A 172 -23.24 19.43 3.94
C LYS A 172 -22.16 20.23 4.68
N ALA A 173 -22.36 21.52 4.93
CA ALA A 173 -21.43 22.34 5.71
C ALA A 173 -21.35 21.87 7.18
N MET A 174 -22.49 21.50 7.78
CA MET A 174 -22.52 20.95 9.14
C MET A 174 -21.72 19.65 9.26
N SER A 175 -21.82 18.75 8.28
CA SER A 175 -21.07 17.48 8.26
C SER A 175 -19.54 17.67 8.25
N GLN A 176 -19.06 18.85 7.83
CA GLN A 176 -17.63 19.19 7.85
C GLN A 176 -17.17 19.67 9.24
N ALA A 177 -18.06 20.25 10.04
CA ALA A 177 -17.75 20.86 11.33
C ALA A 177 -18.11 20.00 12.56
N ALA A 178 -18.66 18.80 12.33
CA ALA A 178 -19.16 17.91 13.39
C ALA A 178 -18.07 17.49 14.40
N VAL A 179 -16.86 17.14 13.93
CA VAL A 179 -15.74 16.68 14.78
C VAL A 179 -14.51 17.56 14.54
N ARG A 180 -14.05 18.29 15.57
CA ARG A 180 -12.88 19.18 15.52
C ARG A 180 -11.59 18.43 15.83
N ALA A 181 -10.44 19.06 15.56
CA ALA A 181 -9.12 18.52 15.89
C ALA A 181 -8.98 18.09 17.36
N GLY A 182 -9.36 18.96 18.30
CA GLY A 182 -9.34 18.62 19.73
C GLY A 182 -10.31 17.52 20.15
N ASP A 183 -11.36 17.23 19.36
CA ASP A 183 -12.22 16.07 19.62
C ASP A 183 -11.57 14.77 19.14
N ARG A 184 -10.74 14.82 18.08
CA ARG A 184 -10.05 13.65 17.51
C ARG A 184 -8.97 13.12 18.43
N GLU A 185 -8.24 14.00 19.12
CA GLU A 185 -7.25 13.59 20.14
C GLU A 185 -7.88 12.76 21.26
N LEU A 186 -9.15 13.05 21.60
CA LEU A 186 -9.88 12.27 22.61
C LEU A 186 -10.15 10.83 22.15
N PHE A 187 -10.19 10.55 20.84
CA PHE A 187 -10.33 9.18 20.34
C PHE A 187 -9.10 8.31 20.64
N HIS A 188 -7.93 8.88 20.93
CA HIS A 188 -6.77 8.06 21.34
C HIS A 188 -7.01 7.38 22.69
N ASP A 189 -7.79 8.01 23.58
CA ASP A 189 -8.27 7.39 24.82
C ASP A 189 -9.22 6.22 24.54
N LEU A 190 -10.16 6.40 23.60
CA LEU A 190 -11.00 5.31 23.09
C LEU A 190 -10.12 4.15 22.59
N PHE A 191 -9.17 4.41 21.70
CA PHE A 191 -8.37 3.34 21.09
C PHE A 191 -7.51 2.60 22.11
N GLY A 192 -6.88 3.33 23.05
CA GLY A 192 -6.14 2.73 24.15
C GLY A 192 -7.04 1.89 25.07
N ARG A 193 -8.24 2.37 25.36
CA ARG A 193 -9.23 1.69 26.22
C ARG A 193 -9.71 0.37 25.61
N TYR A 194 -10.07 0.36 24.33
CA TYR A 194 -10.57 -0.82 23.62
C TYR A 194 -9.44 -1.71 23.05
N GLY A 195 -8.18 -1.33 23.29
CA GLY A 195 -7.01 -2.14 22.96
C GLY A 195 -6.71 -2.22 21.46
N PHE A 196 -7.15 -1.23 20.67
CA PHE A 196 -6.86 -1.20 19.24
C PHE A 196 -5.35 -1.06 19.00
N SER A 197 -4.86 -1.65 17.91
CA SER A 197 -3.50 -1.47 17.40
C SER A 197 -3.46 -0.56 16.17
N GLY A 198 -4.62 -0.12 15.66
CA GLY A 198 -4.75 0.65 14.43
C GLY A 198 -4.71 -0.21 13.17
N SER A 199 -4.70 -1.54 13.31
CA SER A 199 -4.76 -2.51 12.21
C SER A 199 -6.15 -3.12 12.01
N GLU A 200 -7.11 -2.74 12.86
CA GLU A 200 -8.46 -3.27 12.85
C GLU A 200 -9.27 -2.80 11.64
N ILE A 201 -10.02 -3.72 11.04
CA ILE A 201 -11.07 -3.41 10.05
C ILE A 201 -12.39 -3.37 10.80
N ILE A 202 -12.74 -2.19 11.31
CA ILE A 202 -13.96 -1.97 12.10
C ILE A 202 -15.03 -1.39 11.19
N SER A 203 -16.23 -1.97 11.20
CA SER A 203 -17.37 -1.42 10.46
C SER A 203 -17.86 -0.12 11.11
N LEU A 204 -18.54 0.74 10.34
CA LEU A 204 -19.10 1.99 10.86
C LEU A 204 -19.98 1.76 12.11
N LYS A 205 -20.93 0.83 12.02
CA LYS A 205 -21.85 0.49 13.11
C LYS A 205 -21.12 -0.13 14.32
N GLU A 206 -20.06 -0.91 14.09
CA GLU A 206 -19.23 -1.42 15.18
C GLU A 206 -18.46 -0.28 15.89
N MET A 207 -17.93 0.70 15.14
CA MET A 207 -17.35 1.90 15.75
C MET A 207 -18.39 2.72 16.51
N GLU A 208 -19.61 2.85 15.98
CA GLU A 208 -20.71 3.50 16.70
C GLU A 208 -21.05 2.79 18.02
N PHE A 209 -20.96 1.46 18.03
CA PHE A 209 -21.12 0.67 19.23
C PHE A 209 -20.06 1.05 20.27
N TYR A 210 -18.77 1.03 19.91
CA TYR A 210 -17.67 1.43 20.81
C TYR A 210 -17.82 2.87 21.33
N LEU A 211 -18.17 3.81 20.44
CA LEU A 211 -18.39 5.21 20.78
C LEU A 211 -19.57 5.41 21.74
N SER A 212 -20.67 4.68 21.54
CA SER A 212 -21.86 4.77 22.39
C SER A 212 -21.53 4.58 23.86
N TYR A 213 -20.62 3.68 24.18
CA TYR A 213 -20.25 3.40 25.57
C TYR A 213 -19.08 4.25 26.05
N TRP A 214 -18.11 4.52 25.20
CA TRP A 214 -16.99 5.39 25.55
C TRP A 214 -17.45 6.81 25.89
N ILE A 215 -18.37 7.39 25.12
CA ILE A 215 -18.89 8.75 25.37
C ILE A 215 -19.62 8.85 26.70
N ILE A 216 -20.23 7.74 27.14
CA ILE A 216 -20.99 7.65 28.38
C ILE A 216 -20.08 7.65 29.62
N GLY A 217 -18.92 6.98 29.57
CA GLY A 217 -18.03 6.78 30.72
C GLY A 217 -16.63 7.40 30.62
N GLY A 218 -16.24 7.94 29.46
CA GLY A 218 -14.87 8.37 29.14
C GLY A 218 -14.62 9.88 29.23
N ARG A 219 -13.39 10.28 28.86
CA ARG A 219 -12.89 11.68 28.82
C ARG A 219 -13.54 12.55 27.71
N ALA A 220 -14.66 12.12 27.13
CA ALA A 220 -15.37 12.87 26.10
C ALA A 220 -15.88 14.22 26.65
N ASN A 221 -15.62 15.28 25.90
CA ASN A 221 -16.05 16.65 26.27
C ASN A 221 -17.58 16.83 26.07
N SER A 222 -18.14 17.88 26.69
CA SER A 222 -19.59 18.18 26.63
C SER A 222 -20.11 18.35 25.21
N ARG A 223 -19.28 18.92 24.32
CA ARG A 223 -19.63 19.15 22.92
C ARG A 223 -19.79 17.84 22.15
N LEU A 224 -18.83 16.91 22.27
CA LEU A 224 -18.88 15.61 21.60
C LEU A 224 -20.09 14.79 22.09
N LYS A 225 -20.42 14.89 23.39
CA LYS A 225 -21.67 14.34 23.96
C LYS A 225 -22.91 14.94 23.31
N ASN A 226 -22.94 16.26 23.10
CA ASN A 226 -24.05 16.97 22.45
C ASN A 226 -24.17 16.67 20.95
N VAL A 227 -23.06 16.42 20.25
CA VAL A 227 -23.09 15.95 18.85
C VAL A 227 -23.61 14.51 18.78
N TRP A 228 -23.14 13.65 19.67
CA TRP A 228 -23.53 12.23 19.73
C TRP A 228 -24.99 12.00 20.09
N SER A 229 -25.61 12.90 20.86
CA SER A 229 -27.04 12.80 21.20
C SER A 229 -27.95 12.91 19.98
N LYS A 230 -27.47 13.48 18.86
CA LYS A 230 -28.22 13.64 17.61
C LYS A 230 -27.98 12.43 16.69
N PRO A 231 -28.99 11.59 16.42
CA PRO A 231 -28.83 10.39 15.60
C PRO A 231 -28.22 10.66 14.22
N GLU A 232 -28.63 11.77 13.59
CA GLU A 232 -28.18 12.23 12.27
C GLU A 232 -26.67 12.51 12.18
N LEU A 233 -25.98 12.71 13.30
CA LEU A 233 -24.54 13.03 13.34
C LEU A 233 -23.67 11.88 13.87
N ARG A 234 -24.25 10.77 14.35
CA ARG A 234 -23.49 9.65 14.95
C ARG A 234 -22.58 8.97 13.94
N GLU A 235 -23.11 8.66 12.76
CA GLU A 235 -22.35 8.10 11.63
C GLU A 235 -21.12 8.96 11.35
N ARG A 236 -21.28 10.29 11.40
CA ARG A 236 -20.18 11.20 11.13
C ARG A 236 -19.08 11.20 12.20
N VAL A 237 -19.47 11.04 13.45
CA VAL A 237 -18.52 10.89 14.57
C VAL A 237 -17.79 9.55 14.44
N ALA A 238 -18.50 8.47 14.06
CA ALA A 238 -17.90 7.17 13.81
C ALA A 238 -16.93 7.17 12.62
N GLU A 239 -17.27 7.81 11.50
CA GLU A 239 -16.36 8.01 10.37
C GLU A 239 -15.10 8.77 10.79
N ALA A 240 -15.25 9.82 11.60
CA ALA A 240 -14.11 10.59 12.10
C ALA A 240 -13.22 9.75 13.04
N ALA A 241 -13.82 8.91 13.88
CA ALA A 241 -13.08 7.99 14.74
C ALA A 241 -12.36 6.90 13.94
N LEU A 242 -12.99 6.33 12.90
CA LEU A 242 -12.34 5.37 11.99
C LEU A 242 -11.18 6.01 11.22
N ALA A 243 -11.36 7.24 10.74
CA ALA A 243 -10.30 8.01 10.08
C ALA A 243 -9.13 8.26 11.03
N GLU A 244 -9.42 8.66 12.27
CA GLU A 244 -8.39 8.88 13.29
C GLU A 244 -7.68 7.57 13.69
N LEU A 245 -8.40 6.45 13.78
CA LEU A 245 -7.82 5.13 14.04
C LEU A 245 -6.78 4.75 12.96
N SER A 246 -7.09 5.03 11.70
CA SER A 246 -6.17 4.79 10.57
C SER A 246 -4.96 5.73 10.53
N LYS A 247 -5.02 6.88 11.21
CA LYS A 247 -3.86 7.79 11.39
C LYS A 247 -3.02 7.41 12.59
N TRP A 248 -3.69 6.97 13.65
CA TRP A 248 -3.06 6.52 14.87
C TRP A 248 -2.12 5.32 14.59
N SER A 249 -2.47 4.46 13.63
CA SER A 249 -1.60 3.40 13.13
C SER A 249 -0.31 3.90 12.46
N SER A 250 -0.40 4.99 11.69
CA SER A 250 0.69 5.55 10.86
C SER A 250 1.52 6.62 11.56
N SER A 251 1.14 7.01 12.78
CA SER A 251 1.86 8.02 13.56
C SER A 251 3.22 7.48 13.99
N GLY A 252 4.26 7.92 13.28
CA GLY A 252 5.66 7.68 13.61
C GLY A 252 6.12 8.49 14.84
N PRO A 253 7.40 8.41 15.18
CA PRO A 253 7.98 9.22 16.25
C PRO A 253 8.04 10.68 15.81
N GLY A 254 7.15 11.51 16.37
CA GLY A 254 7.35 12.96 16.47
C GLY A 254 7.07 13.79 15.21
N THR A 255 5.80 14.04 14.91
CA THR A 255 5.44 15.38 14.40
C THR A 255 5.78 16.38 15.51
N MET A 256 6.74 17.29 15.24
CA MET A 256 7.15 18.35 16.16
C MET A 256 5.92 19.21 16.54
N GLY A 257 5.28 18.92 17.67
CA GLY A 257 4.15 19.71 18.15
C GLY A 257 3.28 19.00 19.20
N SER A 258 3.13 17.68 19.13
CA SER A 258 2.33 16.94 20.12
C SER A 258 3.16 16.58 21.35
N ARG A 259 2.71 17.01 22.54
CA ARG A 259 3.29 16.56 23.83
C ARG A 259 3.40 15.02 23.81
N PRO A 260 4.57 14.44 24.16
CA PRO A 260 4.72 12.99 24.19
C PRO A 260 3.74 12.41 25.20
N SER A 261 2.73 11.67 24.72
CA SER A 261 1.97 10.80 25.59
C SER A 261 2.93 9.73 26.12
N THR A 262 2.87 9.49 27.42
CA THR A 262 3.81 8.65 28.19
C THR A 262 3.67 7.14 27.93
N GLY A 263 3.08 6.72 26.80
CA GLY A 263 2.77 5.32 26.48
C GLY A 263 3.66 4.69 25.40
N SER A 264 3.84 3.37 25.47
CA SER A 264 4.50 2.55 24.44
C SER A 264 3.63 2.43 23.18
N SER A 265 4.28 2.30 22.01
CA SER A 265 3.61 1.97 20.75
C SER A 265 3.36 0.47 20.63
N ARG A 266 2.13 0.10 20.27
CA ARG A 266 1.73 -1.31 20.13
C ARG A 266 2.18 -1.90 18.79
N LEU A 267 2.68 -3.11 18.84
CA LEU A 267 2.95 -3.95 17.68
C LEU A 267 1.78 -4.93 17.46
N SER A 268 1.71 -5.48 16.24
CA SER A 268 0.76 -6.51 15.84
C SER A 268 1.51 -7.63 15.11
N MET A 269 0.92 -8.83 15.09
CA MET A 269 1.40 -9.93 14.27
C MET A 269 0.98 -9.78 12.81
N LEU A 270 1.87 -10.14 11.91
CA LEU A 270 1.65 -10.25 10.47
C LEU A 270 1.86 -11.71 10.07
N ALA A 271 0.90 -12.28 9.34
CA ALA A 271 0.99 -13.57 8.70
C ALA A 271 0.97 -13.41 7.18
N ASN A 272 2.02 -13.93 6.53
CA ASN A 272 2.17 -13.95 5.08
C ASN A 272 2.24 -15.40 4.59
N PHE A 273 1.42 -15.73 3.60
CA PHE A 273 1.39 -17.07 3.02
C PHE A 273 2.14 -17.07 1.68
N VAL A 274 3.38 -17.55 1.69
CA VAL A 274 4.23 -17.59 0.51
C VAL A 274 4.07 -18.93 -0.20
N GLN A 275 3.70 -18.91 -1.48
CA GLN A 275 3.72 -20.12 -2.30
C GLN A 275 5.18 -20.49 -2.64
N ARG A 276 5.64 -21.66 -2.20
CA ARG A 276 6.95 -22.23 -2.56
C ARG A 276 6.73 -23.64 -3.10
N PHE A 277 6.60 -23.77 -4.42
CA PHE A 277 6.26 -25.05 -5.04
C PHE A 277 7.06 -26.24 -4.46
N PRO A 278 6.41 -27.33 -4.02
CA PRO A 278 4.96 -27.62 -4.10
C PRO A 278 4.14 -27.21 -2.86
N ARG A 279 4.73 -26.54 -1.84
CA ARG A 279 4.09 -26.27 -0.55
C ARG A 279 3.92 -24.77 -0.26
N GLN A 280 2.85 -24.42 0.45
CA GLN A 280 2.73 -23.09 1.04
C GLN A 280 3.65 -22.99 2.27
N LEU A 281 4.32 -21.86 2.45
CA LEU A 281 5.12 -21.50 3.63
C LEU A 281 4.40 -20.36 4.37
N LEU A 282 4.27 -20.48 5.69
CA LEU A 282 3.80 -19.39 6.54
C LEU A 282 5.00 -18.59 7.07
N GLU A 283 5.01 -17.29 6.82
CA GLU A 283 5.96 -16.36 7.43
C GLU A 283 5.22 -15.49 8.47
N LEU A 284 5.74 -15.48 9.70
CA LEU A 284 5.20 -14.68 10.81
C LEU A 284 6.18 -13.57 11.20
N HIS A 285 5.66 -12.36 11.32
CA HIS A 285 6.44 -11.17 11.71
C HIS A 285 5.72 -10.37 12.78
N LEU A 286 6.48 -9.64 13.61
CA LEU A 286 5.94 -8.56 14.43
C LEU A 286 6.25 -7.22 13.77
N GLY A 287 5.31 -6.31 13.85
CA GLY A 287 5.46 -5.01 13.25
C GLY A 287 4.28 -4.10 13.51
N ARG A 288 4.09 -3.13 12.63
CA ARG A 288 2.95 -2.21 12.63
C ARG A 288 2.73 -1.68 11.22
N ILE A 289 1.54 -1.14 10.96
CA ILE A 289 1.27 -0.43 9.71
C ILE A 289 2.25 0.74 9.58
N ALA A 290 2.88 0.84 8.42
CA ALA A 290 4.12 1.59 8.23
C ALA A 290 3.95 3.11 8.23
N SER A 291 4.97 3.81 8.76
CA SER A 291 5.42 5.11 8.26
C SER A 291 6.61 4.87 7.32
N GLU A 292 6.82 5.74 6.32
CA GLU A 292 7.84 5.53 5.26
C GLU A 292 9.31 5.44 5.76
N GLU A 293 9.58 5.73 7.04
CA GLU A 293 10.93 5.77 7.62
C GLU A 293 11.25 4.56 8.50
N ALA A 294 12.46 4.01 8.30
CA ALA A 294 13.01 3.00 9.19
C ALA A 294 13.28 3.60 10.58
N SER A 295 12.87 2.90 11.64
CA SER A 295 13.02 3.33 13.03
C SER A 295 13.89 2.35 13.82
N GLY A 296 14.66 2.86 14.78
CA GLY A 296 15.53 2.06 15.66
C GLY A 296 16.90 2.72 15.86
N PRO A 297 17.86 2.01 16.47
CA PRO A 297 17.74 0.64 16.97
C PRO A 297 16.95 0.55 18.28
N PHE A 298 16.31 -0.60 18.49
CA PHE A 298 15.63 -0.98 19.72
C PHE A 298 16.31 -2.19 20.37
N LYS A 299 16.21 -2.32 21.69
CA LYS A 299 16.79 -3.43 22.48
C LYS A 299 15.75 -3.99 23.43
N THR A 300 15.86 -5.27 23.76
CA THR A 300 15.18 -5.83 24.93
C THR A 300 15.85 -5.34 26.22
N GLU A 301 15.10 -5.23 27.32
CA GLU A 301 15.69 -4.87 28.61
C GLU A 301 16.74 -5.91 29.03
N GLY A 302 18.01 -5.48 29.16
CA GLY A 302 19.14 -6.34 29.50
C GLY A 302 19.67 -7.22 28.36
N GLY A 303 19.13 -7.11 27.14
CA GLY A 303 19.59 -7.85 25.96
C GLY A 303 20.61 -7.07 25.11
N SER A 304 21.50 -7.81 24.44
CA SER A 304 22.48 -7.23 23.50
C SER A 304 22.00 -7.20 22.05
N GLN A 305 20.86 -7.82 21.73
CA GLN A 305 20.33 -7.89 20.38
C GLN A 305 19.63 -6.57 20.01
N GLU A 306 20.00 -6.01 18.86
CA GLU A 306 19.39 -4.81 18.31
C GLU A 306 18.34 -5.18 17.26
N PHE A 307 17.22 -4.46 17.29
CA PHE A 307 16.11 -4.59 16.37
C PHE A 307 15.89 -3.27 15.65
N SER A 308 15.59 -3.32 14.36
CA SER A 308 15.13 -2.18 13.57
C SER A 308 13.73 -2.48 13.01
N LEU A 309 12.92 -1.44 12.88
CA LEU A 309 11.60 -1.51 12.30
C LEU A 309 11.67 -0.86 10.91
N SER A 310 11.40 -1.62 9.83
CA SER A 310 11.42 -1.07 8.47
C SER A 310 10.31 -1.64 7.59
N SER A 311 9.89 -0.84 6.61
CA SER A 311 8.87 -1.17 5.60
C SER A 311 9.44 -1.80 4.33
N ASP A 312 10.74 -2.10 4.29
CA ASP A 312 11.45 -2.61 3.10
C ASP A 312 10.82 -3.87 2.50
N ARG A 313 10.14 -4.67 3.33
CA ARG A 313 9.62 -5.98 2.96
C ARG A 313 8.20 -5.99 2.46
N PHE A 314 7.32 -5.32 3.20
CA PHE A 314 5.87 -5.40 2.99
C PHE A 314 5.26 -4.06 2.58
N GLY A 315 6.07 -3.00 2.43
CA GLY A 315 5.62 -1.69 1.95
C GLY A 315 4.67 -0.99 2.93
N GLY A 316 3.39 -1.40 2.94
CA GLY A 316 2.34 -0.90 3.84
C GLY A 316 2.49 -1.35 5.30
N TYR A 317 3.39 -2.31 5.58
CA TYR A 317 3.62 -2.84 6.91
C TYR A 317 5.12 -2.86 7.25
N SER A 318 5.49 -2.21 8.36
CA SER A 318 6.86 -2.23 8.86
C SER A 318 7.06 -3.40 9.79
N THR A 319 8.11 -4.18 9.59
CA THR A 319 8.42 -5.37 10.39
C THR A 319 9.74 -5.23 11.14
N LEU A 320 9.83 -5.88 12.30
CA LEU A 320 11.07 -5.95 13.07
C LEU A 320 12.08 -6.88 12.39
N ALA A 321 13.32 -6.41 12.28
CA ALA A 321 14.47 -7.13 11.81
C ALA A 321 15.61 -7.04 12.85
N PRO A 322 16.23 -8.15 13.27
CA PRO A 322 15.83 -9.54 13.01
C PRO A 322 14.45 -9.86 13.63
N SER A 323 13.78 -10.91 13.16
CA SER A 323 12.44 -11.25 13.69
C SER A 323 12.53 -11.72 15.16
N PRO A 324 11.76 -11.15 16.09
CA PRO A 324 11.73 -11.61 17.48
C PRO A 324 10.95 -12.93 17.65
N LEU A 325 10.16 -13.35 16.65
CA LEU A 325 9.30 -14.53 16.71
C LEU A 325 10.01 -15.85 16.39
N VAL A 326 11.32 -15.80 16.13
CA VAL A 326 12.07 -16.94 15.61
C VAL A 326 12.05 -18.11 16.59
N ALA A 327 12.07 -17.91 17.91
CA ALA A 327 12.12 -19.02 18.88
C ALA A 327 10.77 -19.42 19.52
N SER A 328 9.80 -18.50 19.66
CA SER A 328 8.51 -18.74 20.31
C SER A 328 7.57 -17.55 20.16
N ILE A 329 6.27 -17.80 19.97
CA ILE A 329 5.18 -16.79 20.04
C ILE A 329 4.75 -16.55 21.50
N GLY A 330 5.30 -17.28 22.48
CA GLY A 330 4.78 -17.36 23.84
C GLY A 330 5.14 -16.21 24.80
N HIS A 331 5.97 -15.25 24.40
CA HIS A 331 6.48 -14.22 25.31
C HIS A 331 6.14 -12.80 24.84
N ARG A 332 5.94 -11.90 25.80
CA ARG A 332 5.78 -10.46 25.54
C ARG A 332 7.07 -9.93 24.91
N CYS A 333 6.94 -9.18 23.82
CA CYS A 333 8.05 -8.50 23.18
C CYS A 333 8.00 -7.03 23.60
N HIS A 334 8.81 -6.65 24.58
CA HIS A 334 8.98 -5.25 24.99
C HIS A 334 10.36 -4.75 24.55
N LEU A 335 10.38 -3.72 23.71
CA LEU A 335 11.58 -3.15 23.14
C LEU A 335 11.71 -1.67 23.51
N VAL A 336 12.82 -1.33 24.14
CA VAL A 336 13.18 0.05 24.48
C VAL A 336 14.09 0.63 23.41
N PRO A 337 13.91 1.91 23.02
CA PRO A 337 14.76 2.54 22.03
C PRO A 337 16.16 2.78 22.59
N ALA A 338 17.18 2.60 21.75
CA ALA A 338 18.56 2.94 22.12
C ALA A 338 18.84 4.45 22.01
N SER A 339 18.02 5.18 21.24
CA SER A 339 18.17 6.62 20.99
C SER A 339 17.00 7.42 21.60
N PRO A 340 17.27 8.60 22.19
CA PRO A 340 16.22 9.49 22.70
C PRO A 340 15.32 10.00 21.56
N GLY A 341 14.00 10.07 21.79
CA GLY A 341 13.01 10.58 20.84
C GLY A 341 12.05 9.52 20.26
N LEU A 342 12.38 8.24 20.38
CA LEU A 342 11.51 7.13 19.99
C LEU A 342 10.65 6.64 21.18
N ARG A 343 9.46 6.08 20.89
CA ARG A 343 8.64 5.40 21.91
C ARG A 343 9.04 3.93 22.04
N PRO A 344 8.97 3.32 23.25
CA PRO A 344 9.10 1.87 23.39
C PRO A 344 8.06 1.13 22.55
N LEU A 345 8.42 -0.04 22.04
CA LEU A 345 7.53 -0.93 21.31
C LEU A 345 7.08 -2.07 22.21
N ASP A 346 5.82 -2.47 22.10
CA ASP A 346 5.27 -3.55 22.93
C ASP A 346 4.32 -4.45 22.14
N TRP A 347 4.51 -5.77 22.26
CA TRP A 347 3.61 -6.79 21.76
C TRP A 347 3.31 -7.80 22.86
N GLN A 348 2.03 -8.16 23.02
CA GLN A 348 1.59 -9.14 24.00
C GLN A 348 0.93 -10.33 23.31
N PRO A 349 1.38 -11.56 23.59
CA PRO A 349 0.85 -12.74 22.94
C PRO A 349 -0.49 -13.17 23.56
N ARG A 350 -1.39 -13.73 22.74
CA ARG A 350 -2.71 -14.25 23.14
C ARG A 350 -2.83 -15.74 22.85
N LEU A 351 -3.72 -16.44 23.55
CA LEU A 351 -3.99 -17.88 23.30
C LEU A 351 -4.69 -18.14 21.97
N VAL A 352 -5.55 -17.19 21.57
CA VAL A 352 -6.22 -17.17 20.26
C VAL A 352 -5.91 -15.82 19.62
N ILE A 353 -5.26 -15.85 18.46
CA ILE A 353 -4.85 -14.66 17.71
C ILE A 353 -5.66 -14.64 16.41
N PRO A 354 -6.73 -13.84 16.33
CA PRO A 354 -7.43 -13.62 15.07
C PRO A 354 -6.64 -12.65 14.19
N LEU A 355 -6.53 -12.99 12.91
CA LEU A 355 -5.88 -12.20 11.88
C LEU A 355 -6.92 -11.90 10.78
N ALA A 356 -7.06 -10.63 10.41
CA ALA A 356 -7.91 -10.21 9.30
C ALA A 356 -7.07 -9.88 8.07
N LYS A 357 -7.62 -10.07 6.87
CA LYS A 357 -6.93 -9.74 5.63
C LYS A 357 -6.83 -8.22 5.49
N SER A 358 -5.62 -7.69 5.29
CA SER A 358 -5.39 -6.26 5.04
C SER A 358 -6.10 -5.82 3.76
N ALA A 359 -6.65 -4.60 3.76
CA ALA A 359 -7.31 -4.01 2.59
C ALA A 359 -6.32 -3.53 1.52
N GLN A 360 -5.04 -3.33 1.87
CA GLN A 360 -4.03 -2.77 0.95
C GLN A 360 -3.08 -3.82 0.37
N ASP A 361 -2.81 -4.88 1.13
CA ASP A 361 -1.84 -5.92 0.82
C ASP A 361 -2.46 -7.31 0.98
N ASN A 362 -1.95 -8.33 0.29
CA ASN A 362 -2.39 -9.72 0.44
C ASN A 362 -1.83 -10.38 1.73
N LEU A 363 -1.89 -9.64 2.84
CA LEU A 363 -1.31 -9.97 4.14
C LEU A 363 -2.42 -10.12 5.18
N TRP A 364 -2.19 -10.92 6.21
CA TRP A 364 -3.10 -11.10 7.34
C TRP A 364 -2.51 -10.43 8.57
N VAL A 365 -3.24 -9.49 9.17
CA VAL A 365 -2.76 -8.68 10.30
C VAL A 365 -3.59 -8.99 11.54
N GLU A 366 -2.94 -9.05 12.70
CA GLU A 366 -3.58 -9.29 13.99
C GLU A 366 -4.64 -8.23 14.25
N VAL A 367 -5.81 -8.71 14.66
CA VAL A 367 -6.94 -7.88 15.09
C VAL A 367 -7.35 -8.28 16.51
N ALA A 368 -8.01 -7.37 17.21
CA ALA A 368 -8.44 -7.65 18.57
C ALA A 368 -9.53 -8.74 18.65
N LYS A 369 -10.39 -8.82 17.63
CA LYS A 369 -11.60 -9.64 17.57
C LYS A 369 -12.01 -9.88 16.11
N VAL A 370 -12.74 -10.97 15.85
CA VAL A 370 -13.31 -11.26 14.53
C VAL A 370 -14.53 -10.39 14.23
N SER A 371 -14.66 -9.98 12.98
CA SER A 371 -15.83 -9.26 12.47
C SER A 371 -16.85 -10.22 11.82
N PHE A 372 -18.13 -9.87 11.86
CA PHE A 372 -19.21 -10.65 11.26
C PHE A 372 -18.97 -10.86 9.75
N GLY A 373 -19.09 -12.10 9.27
CA GLY A 373 -19.04 -12.43 7.84
C GLY A 373 -17.70 -12.20 7.12
N ILE A 374 -16.71 -11.58 7.77
CA ILE A 374 -15.38 -11.33 7.18
C ILE A 374 -14.51 -12.58 7.38
N PRO A 375 -13.73 -13.01 6.36
CA PRO A 375 -12.80 -14.12 6.52
C PRO A 375 -11.62 -13.74 7.41
N HIS A 376 -11.28 -14.64 8.35
CA HIS A 376 -10.15 -14.53 9.27
C HIS A 376 -9.26 -15.77 9.20
N VAL A 377 -8.00 -15.60 9.60
CA VAL A 377 -7.11 -16.70 10.00
C VAL A 377 -7.02 -16.69 11.52
N LEU A 378 -7.18 -17.85 12.15
CA LEU A 378 -6.99 -18.00 13.59
C LEU A 378 -5.72 -18.80 13.87
N LEU A 379 -4.85 -18.24 14.69
CA LEU A 379 -3.72 -18.94 15.28
C LEU A 379 -4.06 -19.29 16.73
N VAL A 380 -4.14 -20.59 17.03
CA VAL A 380 -4.63 -21.11 18.31
C VAL A 380 -3.55 -21.92 19.00
N ARG A 381 -3.29 -21.63 20.28
CA ARG A 381 -2.36 -22.40 21.09
C ARG A 381 -2.89 -23.81 21.32
N ASP A 382 -2.08 -24.82 21.01
CA ASP A 382 -2.38 -26.23 21.29
C ASP A 382 -2.02 -26.56 22.74
N ALA A 383 -2.90 -26.17 23.67
CA ALA A 383 -2.76 -26.44 25.10
C ALA A 383 -4.14 -26.64 25.74
N HIS A 384 -4.21 -27.49 26.77
CA HIS A 384 -5.41 -27.73 27.60
C HIS A 384 -6.72 -27.97 26.83
N GLY A 385 -6.64 -28.59 25.64
CA GLY A 385 -7.80 -28.86 24.79
C GLY A 385 -8.45 -27.62 24.15
N LEU A 386 -7.79 -26.46 24.19
CA LEU A 386 -8.28 -25.21 23.59
C LEU A 386 -8.65 -25.36 22.11
N PRO A 387 -7.89 -26.08 21.25
CA PRO A 387 -8.32 -26.34 19.87
C PRO A 387 -9.69 -27.00 19.81
N GLY A 388 -9.96 -28.02 20.64
CA GLY A 388 -11.27 -28.67 20.68
C GLY A 388 -12.40 -27.72 21.05
N LYS A 389 -12.16 -26.78 21.99
CA LYS A 389 -13.14 -25.74 22.35
C LYS A 389 -13.41 -24.77 21.20
N VAL A 390 -12.38 -24.35 20.48
CA VAL A 390 -12.52 -23.50 19.27
C VAL A 390 -13.33 -24.24 18.21
N GLU A 391 -13.01 -25.50 17.95
CA GLU A 391 -13.70 -26.32 16.95
C GLU A 391 -15.19 -26.53 17.30
N SER A 392 -15.52 -26.79 18.56
CA SER A 392 -16.90 -26.87 19.04
C SER A 392 -17.66 -25.55 18.91
N TYR A 393 -17.00 -24.41 19.18
CA TYR A 393 -17.61 -23.10 18.96
C TYR A 393 -17.88 -22.82 17.48
N LEU A 394 -16.90 -23.09 16.62
CA LEU A 394 -17.01 -22.89 15.18
C LEU A 394 -18.09 -23.79 14.55
N ALA A 395 -18.36 -24.98 15.09
CA ALA A 395 -19.47 -25.82 14.63
C ALA A 395 -20.85 -25.12 14.73
N ILE A 396 -21.01 -24.14 15.63
CA ILE A 396 -22.23 -23.34 15.78
C ILE A 396 -22.11 -21.99 15.05
N ALA A 397 -20.99 -21.31 15.27
CA ALA A 397 -20.80 -19.92 14.87
C ALA A 397 -20.24 -19.75 13.46
N ALA A 398 -19.57 -20.76 12.89
CA ALA A 398 -19.01 -20.63 11.56
C ALA A 398 -20.10 -20.68 10.49
N MET A 399 -19.99 -19.80 9.51
CA MET A 399 -20.87 -19.76 8.34
C MET A 399 -20.47 -20.85 7.34
N LYS A 400 -19.16 -21.14 7.29
CA LYS A 400 -18.54 -22.25 6.58
C LYS A 400 -17.47 -22.84 7.48
N MET A 401 -17.40 -24.18 7.56
CA MET A 401 -16.36 -24.84 8.33
C MET A 401 -14.96 -24.50 7.75
N PRO A 402 -13.99 -24.11 8.58
CA PRO A 402 -12.67 -23.68 8.13
C PRO A 402 -11.79 -24.87 7.70
N GLU A 403 -10.61 -24.56 7.18
CA GLU A 403 -9.54 -25.55 7.00
C GLU A 403 -8.55 -25.50 8.16
N LYS A 404 -8.00 -26.65 8.56
CA LYS A 404 -7.07 -26.79 9.70
C LYS A 404 -5.66 -27.21 9.27
N ALA A 405 -4.63 -26.56 9.80
CA ALA A 405 -3.24 -26.93 9.60
C ALA A 405 -2.47 -27.09 10.92
N SER A 406 -1.66 -28.13 11.00
CA SER A 406 -0.63 -28.33 12.02
C SER A 406 0.77 -28.02 11.48
N PRO A 407 1.81 -27.94 12.33
CA PRO A 407 3.19 -27.67 11.87
C PRO A 407 3.72 -28.68 10.82
N SER A 408 3.16 -29.90 10.77
CA SER A 408 3.49 -30.87 9.71
C SER A 408 2.80 -30.59 8.38
N ASP A 409 1.63 -29.94 8.39
CA ASP A 409 0.87 -29.62 7.18
C ASP A 409 1.35 -28.30 6.54
N LEU A 410 1.74 -27.32 7.37
CA LEU A 410 2.14 -25.97 6.94
C LEU A 410 3.52 -25.59 7.51
N PRO A 411 4.59 -25.69 6.72
CA PRO A 411 5.91 -25.18 7.10
C PRO A 411 5.86 -23.72 7.56
N GLY A 412 6.63 -23.40 8.60
CA GLY A 412 6.67 -22.05 9.19
C GLY A 412 5.65 -21.80 10.31
N LEU A 413 4.66 -22.68 10.50
CA LEU A 413 3.78 -22.67 11.67
C LEU A 413 4.54 -23.14 12.93
N PRO A 414 4.61 -22.35 14.02
CA PRO A 414 5.39 -22.74 15.21
C PRO A 414 4.84 -23.95 15.95
N LEU A 415 5.74 -24.68 16.63
CA LEU A 415 5.37 -25.88 17.39
C LEU A 415 4.37 -25.56 18.52
N GLY A 416 3.36 -26.44 18.64
CA GLY A 416 2.25 -26.30 19.59
C GLY A 416 1.27 -25.17 19.23
N TRP A 417 1.19 -24.78 17.97
CA TRP A 417 0.14 -23.91 17.44
C TRP A 417 -0.60 -24.62 16.31
N ILE A 418 -1.90 -24.36 16.22
CA ILE A 418 -2.79 -24.84 15.17
C ILE A 418 -3.34 -23.62 14.44
N LEU A 419 -3.42 -23.71 13.11
CA LEU A 419 -3.97 -22.67 12.26
C LEU A 419 -5.34 -23.10 11.72
N TYR A 420 -6.33 -22.21 11.82
CA TYR A 420 -7.62 -22.33 11.13
C TYR A 420 -7.72 -21.23 10.07
N LYS A 421 -7.98 -21.61 8.82
CA LYS A 421 -8.01 -20.69 7.67
C LYS A 421 -9.44 -20.51 7.16
N ASP A 422 -9.72 -19.30 6.66
CA ASP A 422 -11.02 -18.88 6.11
C ASP A 422 -12.18 -19.00 7.11
N VAL A 423 -11.90 -18.64 8.37
CA VAL A 423 -12.89 -18.59 9.44
C VAL A 423 -13.81 -17.39 9.23
N GLN A 424 -15.07 -17.66 8.90
CA GLN A 424 -16.13 -16.65 8.82
C GLN A 424 -17.20 -17.00 9.84
N VAL A 425 -17.54 -16.05 10.72
CA VAL A 425 -18.48 -16.28 11.82
C VAL A 425 -19.69 -15.35 11.74
N ARG A 426 -20.84 -15.88 12.16
CA ARG A 426 -22.05 -15.11 12.52
C ARG A 426 -21.99 -14.75 14.01
N GLN A 427 -22.79 -13.79 14.47
CA GLN A 427 -22.98 -13.64 15.91
C GLN A 427 -23.82 -14.82 16.41
N PRO A 428 -23.28 -15.67 17.28
CA PRO A 428 -24.06 -16.74 17.89
C PRO A 428 -25.04 -16.17 18.93
N GLY A 429 -26.13 -16.90 19.20
CA GLY A 429 -26.99 -16.63 20.37
C GLY A 429 -26.31 -16.93 21.72
N MET A 430 -25.08 -17.45 21.71
CA MET A 430 -24.30 -17.85 22.88
C MET A 430 -22.91 -17.23 22.87
N VAL A 431 -22.51 -16.59 23.98
CA VAL A 431 -21.14 -16.10 24.18
C VAL A 431 -20.28 -17.24 24.75
N PRO A 432 -19.15 -17.60 24.13
CA PRO A 432 -18.28 -18.68 24.59
C PRO A 432 -17.41 -18.25 25.78
N SER A 433 -17.00 -19.20 26.61
CA SER A 433 -16.04 -19.00 27.72
C SER A 433 -14.58 -19.15 27.28
N ASP A 434 -13.63 -19.08 28.21
CA ASP A 434 -12.23 -19.50 28.05
C ASP A 434 -11.44 -18.77 26.95
N ASP A 435 -11.46 -17.44 26.96
CA ASP A 435 -10.69 -16.58 26.05
C ASP A 435 -11.13 -16.64 24.57
N LEU A 436 -12.25 -17.33 24.28
CA LEU A 436 -12.88 -17.40 22.95
C LEU A 436 -13.75 -16.18 22.61
N GLU A 437 -13.88 -15.21 23.50
CA GLU A 437 -14.69 -14.00 23.27
C GLU A 437 -14.22 -13.21 22.05
N CYS A 438 -12.92 -13.29 21.71
CA CYS A 438 -12.36 -12.71 20.49
C CYS A 438 -12.96 -13.30 19.20
N LEU A 439 -13.71 -14.41 19.29
CA LEU A 439 -14.42 -15.04 18.18
C LEU A 439 -15.91 -14.63 18.06
N VAL A 440 -16.38 -13.71 18.91
CA VAL A 440 -17.76 -13.20 18.88
C VAL A 440 -17.81 -11.80 18.28
N PRO A 441 -18.39 -11.63 17.07
CA PRO A 441 -18.62 -10.31 16.49
C PRO A 441 -19.50 -9.41 17.38
N TRP A 442 -19.24 -8.11 17.38
CA TRP A 442 -20.07 -7.14 18.10
C TRP A 442 -21.37 -6.79 17.37
N SER A 443 -21.28 -6.57 16.05
CA SER A 443 -22.43 -6.28 15.21
C SER A 443 -22.92 -7.51 14.47
N ASN A 444 -24.19 -7.46 14.13
CA ASN A 444 -24.92 -8.48 13.37
C ASN A 444 -25.53 -7.89 12.09
N ASP A 445 -25.04 -6.73 11.69
CA ASP A 445 -25.53 -6.03 10.51
C ASP A 445 -25.04 -6.75 9.26
N GLY A 446 -25.89 -6.82 8.24
CA GLY A 446 -25.50 -7.49 7.02
C GLY A 446 -24.25 -6.85 6.40
N VAL A 447 -23.31 -7.68 5.96
CA VAL A 447 -22.05 -7.27 5.36
C VAL A 447 -22.16 -7.33 3.86
N LEU A 448 -21.92 -6.19 3.21
CA LEU A 448 -21.71 -6.09 1.77
C LEU A 448 -20.21 -6.18 1.50
N SER A 449 -19.78 -7.29 0.92
CA SER A 449 -18.41 -7.51 0.48
C SER A 449 -18.31 -7.43 -1.04
N ILE A 450 -17.17 -6.95 -1.53
CA ILE A 450 -16.90 -6.86 -2.97
C ILE A 450 -15.71 -7.76 -3.30
N GLY A 451 -15.94 -8.82 -4.06
CA GLY A 451 -14.99 -9.86 -4.41
C GLY A 451 -14.81 -10.08 -5.92
N GLU A 452 -14.06 -11.11 -6.30
CA GLU A 452 -13.81 -11.62 -7.66
C GLU A 452 -13.22 -10.65 -8.73
N GLY A 453 -13.04 -9.36 -8.41
CA GLY A 453 -12.41 -8.38 -9.30
C GLY A 453 -10.96 -8.03 -8.94
N LEU A 454 -10.29 -7.29 -9.85
CA LEU A 454 -8.94 -6.77 -9.61
C LEU A 454 -9.01 -5.39 -8.95
N GLN A 455 -8.82 -5.32 -7.64
CA GLN A 455 -8.83 -4.04 -6.92
C GLN A 455 -7.50 -3.28 -7.11
N LEU A 456 -7.57 -2.10 -7.72
CA LEU A 456 -6.43 -1.23 -7.98
C LEU A 456 -6.14 -0.33 -6.79
N LEU A 457 -7.19 0.29 -6.23
CA LEU A 457 -7.17 1.11 -5.01
C LEU A 457 -8.46 0.83 -4.21
N PRO A 458 -8.55 1.19 -2.93
CA PRO A 458 -9.79 1.00 -2.16
C PRO A 458 -11.00 1.65 -2.85
N GLY A 459 -11.97 0.85 -3.29
CA GLY A 459 -13.14 1.29 -4.05
C GLY A 459 -12.95 1.40 -5.57
N PHE A 460 -11.73 1.23 -6.08
CA PHE A 460 -11.40 1.26 -7.51
C PHE A 460 -10.98 -0.12 -8.01
N TYR A 461 -11.64 -0.59 -9.05
CA TYR A 461 -11.43 -1.90 -9.65
C TYR A 461 -11.02 -1.76 -11.12
N HIS A 462 -10.29 -2.75 -11.62
CA HIS A 462 -9.87 -2.78 -13.01
C HIS A 462 -11.08 -3.00 -13.93
N ALA A 463 -11.19 -2.21 -14.99
CA ALA A 463 -12.38 -2.19 -15.85
C ALA A 463 -12.55 -3.47 -16.70
N SER A 464 -11.48 -4.23 -16.95
CA SER A 464 -11.56 -5.49 -17.71
C SER A 464 -12.13 -6.66 -16.90
N ARG A 465 -12.20 -6.55 -15.57
CA ARG A 465 -12.60 -7.65 -14.69
C ARG A 465 -13.94 -7.34 -14.02
N PRO A 466 -14.90 -8.28 -14.04
CA PRO A 466 -16.13 -8.13 -13.30
C PRO A 466 -15.88 -8.19 -11.79
N VAL A 467 -16.74 -7.54 -11.03
CA VAL A 467 -16.75 -7.60 -9.55
C VAL A 467 -18.00 -8.35 -9.09
N MET A 468 -17.88 -9.08 -7.99
CA MET A 468 -19.00 -9.71 -7.32
C MET A 468 -19.34 -8.92 -6.06
N ALA A 469 -20.56 -8.38 -5.98
CA ALA A 469 -21.08 -7.80 -4.76
C ALA A 469 -21.86 -8.87 -3.99
N GLU A 470 -21.34 -9.30 -2.85
CA GLU A 470 -21.94 -10.35 -2.02
C GLU A 470 -22.45 -9.72 -0.73
N PHE A 471 -23.75 -9.82 -0.52
CA PHE A 471 -24.40 -9.41 0.70
C PHE A 471 -24.75 -10.60 1.55
N LEU A 472 -24.36 -10.52 2.82
CA LEU A 472 -24.59 -11.52 3.83
C LEU A 472 -25.29 -10.87 5.01
N ALA A 473 -26.56 -11.20 5.22
CA ALA A 473 -27.37 -10.74 6.35
C ALA A 473 -27.48 -11.82 7.43
N THR A 474 -28.07 -11.43 8.56
CA THR A 474 -28.49 -12.37 9.62
C THR A 474 -29.64 -13.24 9.16
N GLU A 475 -30.61 -12.65 8.45
CA GLU A 475 -31.83 -13.32 7.98
C GLU A 475 -32.18 -12.87 6.55
N GLY A 476 -33.09 -13.60 5.89
CA GLY A 476 -33.64 -13.25 4.59
C GLY A 476 -35.03 -12.61 4.69
N PRO A 477 -35.62 -12.14 3.56
CA PRO A 477 -35.04 -12.13 2.22
C PRO A 477 -33.99 -11.01 2.06
N THR A 478 -33.05 -11.23 1.16
CA THR A 478 -31.95 -10.29 0.86
C THR A 478 -32.02 -9.80 -0.57
N ARG A 479 -31.55 -8.57 -0.81
CA ARG A 479 -31.49 -7.98 -2.15
C ARG A 479 -30.26 -7.11 -2.31
N VAL A 480 -29.63 -7.17 -3.48
CA VAL A 480 -28.53 -6.28 -3.85
C VAL A 480 -28.90 -5.52 -5.12
N GLU A 481 -28.71 -4.21 -5.09
CA GLU A 481 -29.00 -3.30 -6.20
C GLU A 481 -27.77 -2.48 -6.57
N ALA A 482 -27.56 -2.23 -7.85
CA ALA A 482 -26.53 -1.33 -8.36
C ALA A 482 -27.18 -0.13 -9.07
N TRP A 483 -26.71 1.06 -8.74
CA TRP A 483 -27.26 2.34 -9.21
C TRP A 483 -26.15 3.20 -9.85
N THR A 484 -26.47 3.99 -10.87
CA THR A 484 -25.55 5.03 -11.37
C THR A 484 -25.42 6.18 -10.36
N GLN A 485 -24.26 6.85 -10.36
CA GLN A 485 -24.01 8.04 -9.53
C GLN A 485 -24.27 9.37 -10.25
N ASP A 486 -25.13 9.38 -11.28
CA ASP A 486 -25.50 10.60 -11.99
C ASP A 486 -26.43 11.50 -11.15
N GLU A 487 -26.68 12.74 -11.61
CA GLU A 487 -27.62 13.65 -10.94
C GLU A 487 -29.02 13.05 -10.78
N SER A 488 -29.39 12.16 -11.70
CA SER A 488 -30.57 11.31 -11.64
C SER A 488 -30.14 9.84 -11.60
N PRO A 489 -29.96 9.25 -10.40
CA PRO A 489 -29.55 7.86 -10.24
C PRO A 489 -30.51 6.89 -10.94
N LYS A 490 -29.96 5.94 -11.70
CA LYS A 490 -30.73 4.89 -12.38
C LYS A 490 -30.31 3.52 -11.89
N LEU A 491 -31.27 2.65 -11.61
CA LEU A 491 -31.03 1.24 -11.31
C LEU A 491 -30.52 0.55 -12.58
N ILE A 492 -29.36 -0.11 -12.49
CA ILE A 492 -28.66 -0.73 -13.64
C ILE A 492 -28.67 -2.26 -13.56
N ALA A 493 -28.65 -2.82 -12.35
CA ALA A 493 -28.66 -4.24 -12.11
C ALA A 493 -29.16 -4.52 -10.68
N TRP A 494 -29.77 -5.67 -10.45
CA TRP A 494 -30.16 -6.12 -9.12
C TRP A 494 -30.25 -7.65 -9.08
N ALA A 495 -30.18 -8.20 -7.87
CA ALA A 495 -30.41 -9.61 -7.58
C ALA A 495 -31.20 -9.75 -6.27
N ASP A 496 -32.07 -10.76 -6.20
CA ASP A 496 -32.80 -11.15 -4.99
C ASP A 496 -32.26 -12.50 -4.49
N GLY A 497 -32.17 -12.64 -3.18
CA GLY A 497 -31.86 -13.87 -2.47
C GLY A 497 -33.01 -14.26 -1.54
N GLY A 498 -33.57 -15.46 -1.72
CA GLY A 498 -34.63 -15.97 -0.85
C GLY A 498 -34.20 -16.25 0.59
N GLY A 499 -32.89 -16.30 0.84
CA GLY A 499 -32.30 -16.48 2.17
C GLY A 499 -31.54 -15.24 2.64
N ASN A 500 -30.61 -15.46 3.55
CA ASN A 500 -29.77 -14.41 4.15
C ASN A 500 -28.55 -14.03 3.29
N THR A 501 -28.43 -14.55 2.07
CA THR A 501 -27.32 -14.28 1.15
C THR A 501 -27.84 -13.86 -0.22
N CYS A 502 -27.19 -12.86 -0.82
CA CYS A 502 -27.46 -12.43 -2.19
C CYS A 502 -26.16 -11.99 -2.87
N SER A 503 -25.95 -12.41 -4.12
CA SER A 503 -24.75 -12.05 -4.89
C SER A 503 -25.14 -11.42 -6.22
N LEU A 504 -24.50 -10.30 -6.56
CA LEU A 504 -24.70 -9.55 -7.80
C LEU A 504 -23.37 -9.40 -8.54
N ARG A 505 -23.28 -10.01 -9.73
CA ARG A 505 -22.12 -9.86 -10.62
C ARG A 505 -22.25 -8.61 -11.47
N LEU A 506 -21.22 -7.76 -11.44
CA LEU A 506 -21.16 -6.49 -12.16
C LEU A 506 -20.00 -6.51 -13.16
N ASP A 507 -20.32 -6.39 -14.45
CA ASP A 507 -19.35 -6.39 -15.54
C ASP A 507 -19.20 -4.97 -16.11
N ALA A 508 -18.10 -4.31 -15.75
CA ALA A 508 -17.84 -2.93 -16.15
C ALA A 508 -17.53 -2.76 -17.65
N ALA A 509 -16.99 -3.79 -18.31
CA ALA A 509 -16.68 -3.74 -19.74
C ALA A 509 -17.95 -3.54 -20.59
N ARG A 510 -19.10 -3.99 -20.08
CA ARG A 510 -20.40 -3.87 -20.76
C ARG A 510 -21.12 -2.56 -20.48
N LEU A 511 -20.81 -1.89 -19.36
CA LEU A 511 -21.70 -0.89 -18.80
C LEU A 511 -21.18 0.55 -18.78
N ARG A 512 -19.87 0.79 -19.04
CA ARG A 512 -19.21 2.13 -19.15
C ARG A 512 -19.73 3.18 -18.14
N PHE A 513 -19.25 3.13 -16.89
CA PHE A 513 -19.65 4.07 -15.82
C PHE A 513 -18.56 5.10 -15.47
N PRO A 514 -18.44 6.24 -16.18
CA PRO A 514 -17.41 7.24 -15.90
C PRO A 514 -17.52 7.84 -14.47
N ARG A 515 -18.74 7.90 -13.91
CA ARG A 515 -19.02 8.40 -12.56
C ARG A 515 -19.08 7.34 -11.47
N GLY A 516 -18.79 6.07 -11.80
CA GLY A 516 -18.90 4.95 -10.86
C GLY A 516 -20.34 4.51 -10.59
N ILE A 517 -20.47 3.53 -9.71
CA ILE A 517 -21.74 2.92 -9.31
C ILE A 517 -21.87 2.90 -7.79
N LYS A 518 -23.10 3.00 -7.29
CA LYS A 518 -23.44 2.77 -5.89
C LYS A 518 -24.17 1.44 -5.77
N VAL A 519 -23.57 0.51 -5.05
CA VAL A 519 -24.19 -0.77 -4.69
C VAL A 519 -24.87 -0.61 -3.34
N LYS A 520 -26.10 -1.08 -3.24
CA LYS A 520 -26.92 -1.05 -2.03
C LYS A 520 -27.41 -2.44 -1.72
N ALA A 521 -27.38 -2.80 -0.44
CA ALA A 521 -27.82 -4.08 0.05
C ALA A 521 -28.99 -3.90 1.03
N TYR A 522 -30.00 -4.75 0.88
CA TYR A 522 -31.26 -4.68 1.59
C TYR A 522 -31.54 -6.01 2.29
N GLN A 523 -32.06 -5.92 3.51
CA GLN A 523 -32.64 -7.02 4.27
C GLN A 523 -34.09 -6.65 4.58
N ASP A 524 -35.03 -7.51 4.18
CA ASP A 524 -36.48 -7.28 4.36
C ASP A 524 -36.92 -5.86 3.93
N GLY A 525 -36.41 -5.40 2.78
CA GLY A 525 -36.69 -4.07 2.21
C GLY A 525 -35.96 -2.88 2.85
N SER A 526 -35.23 -3.07 3.96
CA SER A 526 -34.46 -2.01 4.64
C SER A 526 -32.99 -2.02 4.22
N GLU A 527 -32.43 -0.85 3.85
CA GLU A 527 -31.02 -0.71 3.45
C GLU A 527 -30.09 -0.98 4.65
N GLN A 528 -29.25 -2.01 4.54
CA GLN A 528 -28.30 -2.41 5.60
C GLN A 528 -26.88 -1.91 5.35
N ALA A 529 -26.47 -1.87 4.08
CA ALA A 529 -25.13 -1.50 3.69
C ALA A 529 -25.11 -0.90 2.28
N SER A 530 -24.12 -0.04 2.01
CA SER A 530 -23.85 0.42 0.65
C SER A 530 -22.35 0.59 0.41
N ALA A 531 -21.95 0.48 -0.87
CA ALA A 531 -20.58 0.66 -1.30
C ALA A 531 -20.53 1.43 -2.62
N GLU A 532 -19.51 2.26 -2.79
CA GLU A 532 -19.26 2.97 -4.04
C GLU A 532 -18.11 2.32 -4.78
N LEU A 533 -18.32 1.99 -6.06
CA LEU A 533 -17.36 1.29 -6.89
C LEU A 533 -17.04 2.12 -8.13
N TYR A 534 -15.75 2.23 -8.42
CA TYR A 534 -15.23 2.91 -9.61
C TYR A 534 -14.43 1.93 -10.44
N PHE A 535 -14.57 2.02 -11.76
CA PHE A 535 -13.81 1.19 -12.68
C PHE A 535 -12.77 2.03 -13.41
N ARG A 536 -11.54 1.53 -13.45
CA ARG A 536 -10.38 2.23 -14.01
C ARG A 536 -9.51 1.27 -14.81
N ASP A 537 -8.73 1.85 -15.71
CA ASP A 537 -7.72 1.21 -16.53
C ASP A 537 -6.63 2.24 -16.84
N SER A 538 -5.62 1.84 -17.60
CA SER A 538 -4.55 2.71 -18.07
C SER A 538 -5.00 3.87 -18.98
N ASN A 539 -6.24 3.92 -19.48
CA ASN A 539 -6.76 5.08 -20.22
C ASN A 539 -7.13 6.24 -19.29
N SER A 540 -7.42 5.93 -18.02
CA SER A 540 -7.71 6.91 -16.97
C SER A 540 -6.74 6.69 -15.79
N PRO A 541 -5.41 6.82 -16.04
CA PRO A 541 -4.42 6.49 -15.02
C PRO A 541 -4.59 7.40 -13.81
N HIS A 542 -4.19 6.89 -12.65
CA HIS A 542 -3.97 7.71 -11.49
C HIS A 542 -3.05 8.86 -11.88
N PRO A 543 -3.48 10.12 -11.70
CA PRO A 543 -2.63 11.25 -12.01
C PRO A 543 -1.33 11.08 -11.21
N LEU A 544 -0.23 10.78 -11.90
CA LEU A 544 1.09 10.86 -11.28
C LEU A 544 1.20 12.29 -10.78
N ASN A 545 1.41 12.43 -9.47
CA ASN A 545 1.36 13.70 -8.74
C ASN A 545 2.00 14.80 -9.59
N ARG A 546 1.25 15.88 -9.87
CA ARG A 546 1.63 16.96 -10.81
C ARG A 546 2.96 17.64 -10.46
N ASP A 547 3.54 17.31 -9.31
CA ASP A 547 4.79 17.79 -8.75
C ASP A 547 5.95 16.75 -8.81
N ASN A 548 6.03 15.92 -9.87
CA ASN A 548 7.10 14.91 -10.07
C ASN A 548 7.24 13.80 -9.00
N LYS A 549 6.39 13.75 -7.96
CA LYS A 549 6.47 12.74 -6.89
C LYS A 549 6.26 11.32 -7.45
N GLY A 550 7.14 10.39 -7.08
CA GLY A 550 7.07 8.97 -7.46
C GLY A 550 7.77 8.63 -8.79
N ARG A 551 8.36 9.60 -9.49
CA ARG A 551 9.20 9.33 -10.67
C ARG A 551 10.59 8.85 -10.24
N LEU A 552 11.07 7.80 -10.89
CA LEU A 552 12.41 7.27 -10.67
C LEU A 552 13.29 7.50 -11.91
N ALA A 553 14.58 7.68 -11.68
CA ALA A 553 15.60 7.64 -12.72
C ALA A 553 16.90 7.04 -12.18
N TYR A 554 17.64 6.36 -13.05
CA TYR A 554 18.93 5.78 -12.73
C TYR A 554 20.04 6.82 -12.84
N ARG A 555 20.68 7.09 -11.71
CA ARG A 555 21.96 7.82 -11.61
C ARG A 555 23.13 6.87 -11.27
N SER A 556 22.80 5.65 -10.88
CA SER A 556 23.69 4.51 -10.70
C SER A 556 23.26 3.37 -11.63
N VAL A 557 24.19 2.48 -11.98
CA VAL A 557 23.89 1.30 -12.80
C VAL A 557 22.91 0.34 -12.12
N VAL A 558 22.89 0.25 -10.78
CA VAL A 558 22.22 -0.82 -10.04
C VAL A 558 20.80 -0.48 -9.60
N SER A 559 20.55 0.77 -9.19
CA SER A 559 19.27 1.19 -8.61
C SER A 559 18.87 2.57 -9.12
N ALA A 560 17.57 2.75 -9.37
CA ALA A 560 17.00 4.07 -9.60
C ALA A 560 16.85 4.82 -8.27
N THR A 561 16.68 6.14 -8.39
CA THR A 561 16.39 7.06 -7.27
C THR A 561 15.28 8.02 -7.67
N ALA A 562 14.56 8.57 -6.69
CA ALA A 562 13.55 9.59 -6.94
C ALA A 562 14.15 10.81 -7.65
N ILE A 563 13.48 11.30 -8.69
CA ILE A 563 13.90 12.51 -9.42
C ILE A 563 13.69 13.72 -8.51
N ARG A 564 14.73 14.55 -8.35
CA ARG A 564 14.67 15.87 -7.71
C ARG A 564 14.95 16.94 -8.76
N ASP A 565 14.23 18.07 -8.69
CA ASP A 565 14.29 19.13 -9.71
C ASP A 565 15.66 19.83 -9.83
N ASP A 566 16.57 19.63 -8.87
CA ASP A 566 17.91 20.23 -8.77
C ASP A 566 19.05 19.31 -9.26
N ALA A 567 18.75 18.09 -9.67
CA ALA A 567 19.78 17.07 -9.88
C ALA A 567 20.42 17.14 -11.28
N SER A 568 21.64 17.69 -11.34
CA SER A 568 22.49 17.75 -12.53
C SER A 568 23.14 16.39 -12.88
N GLY A 569 23.51 16.20 -14.15
CA GLY A 569 24.16 14.98 -14.66
C GLY A 569 23.22 13.98 -15.33
N ILE A 570 23.81 13.01 -16.04
CA ILE A 570 23.09 12.02 -16.84
C ILE A 570 22.20 11.15 -15.97
N ALA A 571 20.98 10.92 -16.45
CA ALA A 571 20.04 10.00 -15.84
C ALA A 571 19.40 9.11 -16.92
N VAL A 572 18.97 7.91 -16.54
CA VAL A 572 18.23 7.02 -17.44
C VAL A 572 16.83 6.76 -16.88
N SER A 573 15.79 6.86 -17.70
CA SER A 573 14.42 6.44 -17.36
C SER A 573 13.85 5.57 -18.46
N GLY A 574 13.36 4.39 -18.09
CA GLY A 574 13.00 3.35 -19.04
C GLY A 574 14.15 3.03 -19.99
N MET A 575 13.88 3.13 -21.29
CA MET A 575 14.88 2.89 -22.35
C MET A 575 15.61 4.16 -22.79
N GLU A 576 15.45 5.28 -22.09
CA GLU A 576 15.91 6.59 -22.55
C GLU A 576 16.94 7.21 -21.58
N PRO A 577 18.13 7.59 -22.07
CA PRO A 577 19.03 8.49 -21.34
C PRO A 577 18.62 9.95 -21.53
N SER A 578 18.83 10.79 -20.50
CA SER A 578 18.55 12.23 -20.52
C SER A 578 19.38 13.00 -21.55
N GLU A 579 20.54 12.45 -21.93
CA GLU A 579 21.44 13.01 -22.92
C GLU A 579 21.97 11.90 -23.84
N ALA A 580 22.19 12.20 -25.12
CA ALA A 580 22.82 11.27 -26.04
C ALA A 580 24.32 11.16 -25.74
N VAL A 581 24.74 9.99 -25.27
CA VAL A 581 26.15 9.70 -25.02
C VAL A 581 26.62 8.68 -26.06
N PRO A 582 27.59 9.02 -26.92
CA PRO A 582 28.14 8.04 -27.84
C PRO A 582 28.86 6.95 -27.04
N SER A 583 28.57 5.69 -27.36
CA SER A 583 29.35 4.57 -26.85
C SER A 583 30.78 4.64 -27.38
N ARG A 584 31.77 4.40 -26.52
CA ARG A 584 33.17 4.31 -26.93
C ARG A 584 33.38 3.08 -27.82
N THR A 585 34.18 3.23 -28.86
CA THR A 585 34.60 2.13 -29.74
C THR A 585 35.34 1.06 -28.94
N GLY A 586 34.87 -0.18 -29.04
CA GLY A 586 35.43 -1.32 -28.32
C GLY A 586 36.76 -1.82 -28.87
N PHE A 587 37.52 -2.49 -28.01
CA PHE A 587 38.66 -3.33 -28.40
C PHE A 587 38.17 -4.70 -28.91
N PRO A 588 38.95 -5.43 -29.73
CA PRO A 588 38.62 -6.81 -30.08
C PRO A 588 38.50 -7.65 -28.81
N MET A 589 37.32 -8.25 -28.57
CA MET A 589 37.07 -9.14 -27.45
C MET A 589 36.48 -10.46 -27.93
N GLU A 590 37.35 -11.40 -28.32
CA GLU A 590 37.04 -12.82 -28.12
C GLU A 590 37.56 -13.21 -26.74
N THR A 591 36.63 -13.46 -25.82
CA THR A 591 36.98 -14.08 -24.53
C THR A 591 36.97 -15.60 -24.74
N ALA A 592 38.15 -16.21 -24.76
CA ALA A 592 38.32 -17.64 -24.92
C ALA A 592 38.14 -18.37 -23.57
N GLY A 593 37.23 -19.35 -23.53
CA GLY A 593 37.01 -20.23 -22.38
C GLY A 593 35.55 -20.67 -22.23
N PRO A 594 35.26 -21.89 -21.71
CA PRO A 594 33.90 -22.30 -21.39
C PRO A 594 33.38 -21.57 -20.15
N LEU A 595 32.14 -21.09 -20.19
CA LEU A 595 31.43 -20.60 -19.00
C LEU A 595 31.05 -21.78 -18.10
N PRO A 596 31.10 -21.64 -16.76
CA PRO A 596 30.58 -22.66 -15.86
C PRO A 596 29.06 -22.78 -15.97
N ASP A 597 28.56 -24.01 -15.80
CA ASP A 597 27.12 -24.32 -15.77
C ASP A 597 26.51 -23.82 -14.45
N GLY A 598 25.75 -22.72 -14.53
CA GLY A 598 25.12 -22.08 -13.38
C GLY A 598 23.76 -22.68 -13.00
N VAL A 599 23.20 -22.14 -11.92
CA VAL A 599 21.86 -22.47 -11.41
C VAL A 599 21.08 -21.21 -11.09
N VAL A 600 19.74 -21.30 -11.12
CA VAL A 600 18.86 -20.18 -10.75
C VAL A 600 19.14 -19.76 -9.31
N GLU A 601 19.14 -18.45 -9.05
CA GLU A 601 19.32 -17.96 -7.68
C GLU A 601 18.06 -18.26 -6.85
N GLU A 602 18.21 -19.10 -5.83
CA GLU A 602 17.14 -19.50 -4.92
C GLU A 602 17.30 -18.86 -3.54
N MET A 603 16.17 -18.49 -2.92
CA MET A 603 16.15 -17.97 -1.55
C MET A 603 16.26 -19.12 -0.54
N GLN A 604 17.22 -19.02 0.38
CA GLN A 604 17.39 -20.01 1.44
C GLN A 604 16.14 -20.08 2.34
N VAL A 605 15.89 -21.22 2.96
CA VAL A 605 14.93 -21.32 4.05
C VAL A 605 15.53 -20.60 5.27
N PRO A 606 14.81 -19.66 5.92
CA PRO A 606 15.32 -19.03 7.13
C PRO A 606 15.63 -20.10 8.18
N VAL A 607 16.87 -20.12 8.68
CA VAL A 607 17.26 -21.06 9.73
C VAL A 607 16.88 -20.44 11.07
N VAL A 608 15.95 -21.10 11.75
CA VAL A 608 15.44 -20.68 13.04
C VAL A 608 16.55 -20.78 14.09
N ALA A 609 17.03 -19.63 14.59
CA ALA A 609 17.89 -19.58 15.74
C ALA A 609 17.06 -19.89 17.01
N ALA A 610 17.31 -21.03 17.64
CA ALA A 610 16.69 -21.43 18.91
C ALA A 610 17.12 -20.57 20.14
N ALA A 611 17.48 -19.31 19.93
CA ALA A 611 18.18 -18.49 20.91
C ALA A 611 17.34 -17.28 21.37
N LEU A 612 16.16 -17.53 21.91
CA LEU A 612 15.49 -16.65 22.88
C LEU A 612 14.83 -17.51 23.97
N GLN A 613 15.60 -18.43 24.54
CA GLN A 613 15.27 -19.07 25.81
C GLN A 613 16.20 -18.51 26.86
N ARG A 614 15.74 -17.48 27.57
CA ARG A 614 16.03 -17.16 28.98
C ARG A 614 15.79 -15.67 29.22
N GLN A 615 14.55 -15.35 29.62
CA GLN A 615 14.34 -14.47 30.76
C GLN A 615 13.25 -15.11 31.60
N ALA A 616 13.69 -15.68 32.72
CA ALA A 616 12.83 -16.25 33.74
C ALA A 616 12.27 -15.12 34.60
N SER A 617 10.95 -14.99 34.68
CA SER A 617 10.21 -14.78 35.92
C SER A 617 8.72 -14.66 35.63
N ALA A 618 7.93 -15.56 36.24
CA ALA A 618 6.48 -15.77 36.11
C ALA A 618 6.03 -16.65 34.93
N GLU A 619 5.33 -17.75 35.25
CA GLU A 619 4.57 -18.55 34.28
C GLU A 619 3.67 -17.62 33.44
N THR A 620 3.94 -17.56 32.15
CA THR A 620 3.13 -16.77 31.23
C THR A 620 1.72 -17.37 31.16
N CYS A 621 0.69 -16.56 30.85
CA CYS A 621 -0.65 -17.12 30.62
C CYS A 621 -0.69 -18.12 29.46
N ILE A 622 0.31 -18.08 28.56
CA ILE A 622 0.44 -19.01 27.44
C ILE A 622 0.97 -20.36 27.89
N GLU A 623 1.92 -20.39 28.82
CA GLU A 623 2.38 -21.64 29.45
C GLU A 623 1.29 -22.25 30.32
N ARG A 624 0.51 -21.42 31.03
CA ARG A 624 -0.64 -21.86 31.83
C ARG A 624 -1.87 -22.27 31.02
N GLY A 625 -2.03 -21.71 29.82
CA GLY A 625 -3.17 -21.97 28.94
C GLY A 625 -4.50 -21.32 29.37
N TYR A 626 -4.51 -20.39 30.32
CA TYR A 626 -5.70 -19.63 30.72
C TYR A 626 -5.34 -18.25 31.31
N HIS A 627 -6.29 -17.31 31.28
CA HIS A 627 -6.19 -15.98 31.90
C HIS A 627 -6.87 -15.88 33.28
N TYR A 628 -6.34 -15.01 34.15
CA TYR A 628 -6.97 -14.63 35.42
C TYR A 628 -7.42 -13.16 35.34
N TRP A 629 -8.73 -12.95 35.18
CA TRP A 629 -9.33 -11.66 34.88
C TRP A 629 -9.68 -10.85 36.13
N ILE A 630 -9.21 -9.60 36.19
CA ILE A 630 -9.63 -8.58 37.16
C ILE A 630 -10.70 -7.73 36.50
N CYS A 631 -11.93 -7.76 37.03
CA CYS A 631 -13.10 -7.15 36.40
C CYS A 631 -13.43 -5.77 36.98
N GLU A 632 -13.74 -4.81 36.12
CA GLU A 632 -14.28 -3.50 36.52
C GLU A 632 -15.71 -3.65 37.08
N THR A 633 -16.05 -2.85 38.09
CA THR A 633 -17.36 -2.85 38.76
C THR A 633 -18.38 -1.98 38.02
N LEU A 634 -19.64 -2.41 37.91
CA LEU A 634 -20.72 -1.60 37.29
C LEU A 634 -20.96 -0.34 38.14
N PRO A 635 -20.82 0.88 37.57
CA PRO A 635 -21.22 2.08 38.29
C PRO A 635 -22.73 2.07 38.59
N PRO A 636 -23.17 2.58 39.75
CA PRO A 636 -24.59 2.62 40.11
C PRO A 636 -25.45 3.34 39.04
N GLY A 637 -26.62 2.78 38.71
CA GLY A 637 -27.57 3.38 37.76
C GLY A 637 -27.30 3.12 36.28
N ARG A 638 -26.26 2.33 35.94
CA ARG A 638 -25.96 1.95 34.55
C ARG A 638 -26.69 0.65 34.12
N PRO A 639 -27.07 0.50 32.84
CA PRO A 639 -27.66 -0.73 32.32
C PRO A 639 -26.80 -1.97 32.56
N ARG A 640 -27.41 -3.14 32.77
CA ARG A 640 -26.69 -4.40 33.06
C ARG A 640 -25.78 -4.86 31.91
N ASN A 641 -26.11 -4.49 30.68
CA ASN A 641 -25.34 -4.73 29.46
C ASN A 641 -24.26 -3.66 29.21
N THR A 642 -23.94 -2.79 30.19
CA THR A 642 -22.85 -1.82 30.04
C THR A 642 -21.52 -2.59 29.89
N PRO A 643 -20.80 -2.41 28.76
CA PRO A 643 -19.51 -3.01 28.54
C PRO A 643 -18.52 -2.47 29.55
N LEU A 644 -17.81 -3.37 30.20
CA LEU A 644 -16.77 -3.03 31.16
C LEU A 644 -15.49 -3.78 30.88
N GLU A 645 -14.39 -3.19 31.34
CA GLU A 645 -13.07 -3.74 31.18
C GLU A 645 -12.82 -4.89 32.15
N GLN A 646 -12.13 -5.91 31.65
CA GLN A 646 -11.41 -6.88 32.45
C GLN A 646 -9.95 -6.86 32.04
N ARG A 647 -9.05 -6.86 33.01
CA ARG A 647 -7.61 -6.94 32.79
C ARG A 647 -7.05 -8.21 33.40
N CYS A 648 -6.33 -8.99 32.60
CA CYS A 648 -5.66 -10.19 33.09
C CYS A 648 -4.50 -9.81 34.02
N ASN A 649 -4.48 -10.36 35.23
CA ASN A 649 -3.42 -10.10 36.21
C ASN A 649 -2.04 -10.63 35.77
N GLY A 650 -2.04 -11.72 34.99
CA GLY A 650 -0.80 -12.36 34.56
C GLY A 650 -0.14 -11.68 33.37
N CYS A 651 -0.87 -11.57 32.24
CA CYS A 651 -0.31 -11.05 31.00
C CYS A 651 -0.72 -9.60 30.69
N GLY A 652 -1.62 -8.99 31.47
CA GLY A 652 -2.11 -7.64 31.22
C GLY A 652 -3.09 -7.51 30.05
N ALA A 653 -3.48 -8.61 29.40
CA ALA A 653 -4.51 -8.61 28.35
C ALA A 653 -5.77 -7.88 28.86
N MET A 654 -6.43 -7.13 27.98
CA MET A 654 -7.68 -6.46 28.29
C MET A 654 -8.78 -6.94 27.35
N VAL A 655 -9.95 -7.23 27.92
CA VAL A 655 -11.14 -7.62 27.18
C VAL A 655 -12.32 -6.83 27.73
N ILE A 656 -13.31 -6.59 26.89
CA ILE A 656 -14.51 -5.86 27.26
C ILE A 656 -15.70 -6.80 27.17
N ILE A 657 -16.44 -6.91 28.28
CA ILE A 657 -17.56 -7.83 28.42
C ILE A 657 -18.88 -7.09 28.60
N LEU A 658 -19.91 -7.50 27.85
CA LEU A 658 -21.29 -7.00 28.01
C LEU A 658 -22.09 -7.80 29.04
N HIS A 659 -21.87 -9.11 29.10
CA HIS A 659 -22.72 -10.03 29.86
C HIS A 659 -21.98 -10.56 31.09
N ARG A 660 -22.31 -9.99 32.24
CA ARG A 660 -21.73 -10.39 33.53
C ARG A 660 -22.52 -11.49 34.19
N GLY A 661 -21.88 -12.62 34.43
CA GLY A 661 -22.34 -13.65 35.35
C GLY A 661 -23.59 -14.42 34.94
N THR A 662 -24.17 -14.15 33.76
CA THR A 662 -25.12 -15.08 33.13
C THR A 662 -24.32 -16.13 32.39
N HIS A 663 -23.73 -17.07 33.13
CA HIS A 663 -23.35 -18.36 32.58
C HIS A 663 -24.64 -19.07 32.17
N GLN A 664 -25.12 -18.82 30.96
CA GLN A 664 -25.84 -19.88 30.27
C GLN A 664 -24.77 -20.85 29.77
N ALA A 665 -24.33 -21.72 30.68
CA ALA A 665 -23.54 -22.89 30.34
C ALA A 665 -24.43 -23.83 29.51
N GLY A 666 -24.69 -23.46 28.25
CA GLY A 666 -25.03 -24.45 27.25
C GLY A 666 -23.76 -25.27 27.03
N VAL A 667 -23.82 -26.55 27.33
CA VAL A 667 -22.76 -27.50 26.96
C VAL A 667 -22.56 -27.35 25.46
N LEU A 668 -21.37 -26.92 25.02
CA LEU A 668 -21.04 -26.88 23.61
C LEU A 668 -21.27 -28.30 23.06
N PRO A 669 -22.10 -28.47 22.01
CA PRO A 669 -22.41 -29.80 21.50
C PRO A 669 -21.12 -30.47 21.02
N PRO A 670 -21.01 -31.81 21.15
CA PRO A 670 -19.90 -32.55 20.58
C PRO A 670 -19.84 -32.28 19.07
N LEU A 671 -18.63 -32.11 18.52
CA LEU A 671 -18.38 -31.78 17.11
C LEU A 671 -19.15 -32.73 16.18
N PRO A 672 -20.13 -32.25 15.41
CA PRO A 672 -20.89 -33.09 14.49
C PRO A 672 -20.18 -33.30 13.15
N ILE A 673 -19.19 -32.46 12.79
CA ILE A 673 -18.58 -32.43 11.45
C ILE A 673 -17.03 -32.36 11.56
N PRO A 674 -16.28 -33.26 10.92
CA PRO A 674 -14.82 -33.18 10.85
C PRO A 674 -14.36 -31.92 10.10
N ILE A 675 -13.38 -31.22 10.66
CA ILE A 675 -12.75 -30.08 9.99
C ILE A 675 -11.76 -30.61 8.94
N SER A 676 -11.91 -30.15 7.70
CA SER A 676 -10.99 -30.51 6.62
C SER A 676 -9.56 -30.04 6.93
N ARG A 677 -8.57 -30.89 6.62
CA ARG A 677 -7.17 -30.44 6.63
C ARG A 677 -6.94 -29.41 5.52
N LEU A 678 -6.07 -28.44 5.80
CA LEU A 678 -5.58 -27.48 4.82
C LEU A 678 -5.05 -28.24 3.61
N SER A 679 -5.76 -28.09 2.50
CA SER A 679 -5.40 -28.77 1.26
C SER A 679 -4.23 -28.01 0.62
N GLN A 680 -3.33 -28.73 -0.05
CA GLN A 680 -2.40 -28.05 -0.97
C GLN A 680 -3.25 -27.32 -2.01
N PRO A 681 -2.89 -26.08 -2.40
CA PRO A 681 -3.65 -25.34 -3.38
C PRO A 681 -3.84 -26.22 -4.62
N ALA A 682 -5.10 -26.49 -4.98
CA ALA A 682 -5.41 -27.12 -6.25
C ALA A 682 -4.88 -26.25 -7.40
N SER A 683 -4.71 -26.88 -8.56
CA SER A 683 -4.41 -26.33 -9.88
C SER A 683 -4.96 -24.90 -10.13
N PRO A 684 -4.30 -24.09 -10.99
CA PRO A 684 -4.34 -22.63 -11.00
C PRO A 684 -5.72 -22.01 -10.78
N HIS A 685 -5.74 -20.89 -10.05
CA HIS A 685 -6.92 -20.03 -9.94
C HIS A 685 -7.50 -19.80 -11.33
N ALA A 686 -8.77 -20.17 -11.55
CA ALA A 686 -9.49 -19.97 -12.81
C ALA A 686 -9.53 -18.50 -13.29
N ASN A 687 -9.07 -17.56 -12.45
CA ASN A 687 -9.08 -16.11 -12.66
C ASN A 687 -7.68 -15.47 -12.61
N ALA A 688 -6.59 -16.20 -12.87
CA ALA A 688 -5.24 -15.61 -12.92
C ALA A 688 -5.21 -14.37 -13.85
N ILE A 689 -4.65 -13.27 -13.36
CA ILE A 689 -4.33 -12.05 -14.13
C ILE A 689 -3.21 -12.35 -15.13
N ASP A 690 -3.41 -12.00 -16.41
CA ASP A 690 -2.36 -12.14 -17.39
C ASP A 690 -1.34 -10.99 -17.33
N ALA A 691 -0.21 -11.12 -18.05
CA ALA A 691 0.84 -10.11 -18.02
C ALA A 691 0.44 -8.76 -18.66
N ASN A 692 -0.54 -8.73 -19.57
CA ASN A 692 -1.06 -7.49 -20.16
C ASN A 692 -1.96 -6.76 -19.17
N GLU A 693 -2.84 -7.46 -18.49
CA GLU A 693 -3.70 -6.90 -17.43
C GLU A 693 -2.86 -6.40 -16.25
N LEU A 694 -1.80 -7.13 -15.86
CA LEU A 694 -0.85 -6.65 -14.86
C LEU A 694 -0.17 -5.35 -15.33
N LEU A 695 0.31 -5.30 -16.58
CA LEU A 695 0.91 -4.07 -17.11
C LEU A 695 -0.09 -2.91 -17.17
N ASP A 696 -1.34 -3.16 -17.54
CA ASP A 696 -2.40 -2.14 -17.57
C ASP A 696 -2.67 -1.57 -16.17
N ALA A 697 -2.80 -2.45 -15.17
CA ALA A 697 -2.95 -2.07 -13.76
C ALA A 697 -1.75 -1.27 -13.24
N LEU A 698 -0.52 -1.65 -13.61
CA LEU A 698 0.69 -0.90 -13.27
C LEU A 698 0.75 0.45 -13.98
N CYS A 699 0.33 0.54 -15.24
CA CYS A 699 0.22 1.80 -15.98
C CYS A 699 -0.86 2.72 -15.37
N PHE A 700 -1.99 2.16 -14.92
CA PHE A 700 -2.98 2.92 -14.17
C PHE A 700 -2.38 3.52 -12.90
N LEU A 701 -1.67 2.74 -12.08
CA LEU A 701 -1.07 3.25 -10.85
C LEU A 701 0.10 4.22 -11.12
N GLY A 702 0.87 3.96 -12.17
CA GLY A 702 2.04 4.75 -12.59
C GLY A 702 3.27 4.57 -11.69
N CYS A 703 3.11 4.40 -10.38
CA CYS A 703 4.18 4.10 -9.43
C CYS A 703 3.63 3.41 -8.17
N GLY A 704 4.51 2.81 -7.37
CA GLY A 704 4.14 2.21 -6.09
C GLY A 704 5.31 1.64 -5.31
N ASN A 705 5.02 1.12 -4.11
CA ASN A 705 5.98 0.35 -3.32
C ASN A 705 5.96 -1.14 -3.73
N TRP A 706 6.92 -1.91 -3.21
CA TRP A 706 7.02 -3.34 -3.47
C TRP A 706 5.80 -4.16 -3.03
N GLY A 707 5.21 -3.85 -1.86
CA GLY A 707 4.00 -4.52 -1.37
C GLY A 707 2.84 -4.44 -2.36
N LYS A 708 2.62 -3.25 -2.95
CA LYS A 708 1.60 -3.04 -3.97
C LYS A 708 1.85 -3.84 -5.25
N PHE A 709 3.11 -3.95 -5.68
CA PHE A 709 3.48 -4.78 -6.82
C PHE A 709 3.18 -6.26 -6.56
N GLN A 710 3.63 -6.77 -5.40
CA GLN A 710 3.41 -8.16 -5.01
C GLN A 710 1.93 -8.51 -4.89
N ALA A 711 1.11 -7.59 -4.37
CA ALA A 711 -0.34 -7.78 -4.27
C ALA A 711 -0.98 -7.97 -5.65
N LEU A 712 -0.58 -7.17 -6.64
CA LEU A 712 -1.10 -7.29 -8.01
C LEU A 712 -0.55 -8.52 -8.73
N ALA A 713 0.76 -8.77 -8.67
CA ALA A 713 1.40 -9.90 -9.34
C ALA A 713 0.97 -11.25 -8.73
N GLY A 714 0.73 -11.29 -7.41
CA GLY A 714 0.29 -12.49 -6.69
C GLY A 714 -1.15 -12.94 -7.03
N LEU A 715 -1.97 -12.04 -7.58
CA LEU A 715 -3.29 -12.38 -8.15
C LEU A 715 -3.18 -12.95 -9.58
N GLY A 716 -2.02 -12.77 -10.23
CA GLY A 716 -1.75 -13.11 -11.63
C GLY A 716 -1.01 -14.41 -11.88
N ASN A 717 -0.17 -14.83 -10.93
CA ASN A 717 0.73 -15.93 -11.21
C ASN A 717 0.05 -17.28 -10.99
N ASP A 718 0.06 -18.11 -12.03
CA ASP A 718 -0.08 -19.57 -11.91
C ASP A 718 0.88 -20.02 -10.78
N PRO A 719 0.42 -20.73 -9.74
CA PRO A 719 1.26 -21.19 -8.63
C PRO A 719 2.46 -22.08 -9.06
N THR A 720 2.62 -22.38 -10.34
CA THR A 720 3.55 -23.39 -10.86
C THR A 720 4.85 -22.88 -11.52
N SER A 721 5.14 -21.59 -11.76
CA SER A 721 6.43 -21.26 -12.44
C SER A 721 7.19 -19.95 -12.14
N THR A 722 6.57 -18.80 -11.82
CA THR A 722 7.32 -17.51 -11.79
C THR A 722 7.04 -16.65 -10.56
N SER A 723 8.08 -16.29 -9.81
CA SER A 723 7.95 -15.40 -8.65
C SER A 723 7.61 -13.97 -9.07
N ALA A 724 6.87 -13.21 -8.25
CA ALA A 724 6.58 -11.78 -8.50
C ALA A 724 7.87 -10.97 -8.74
N ARG A 725 8.96 -11.35 -8.10
CA ARG A 725 10.29 -10.75 -8.28
C ARG A 725 10.87 -10.97 -9.67
N GLN A 726 10.69 -12.17 -10.24
CA GLN A 726 11.09 -12.45 -11.61
C GLN A 726 10.24 -11.63 -12.61
N VAL A 727 8.92 -11.54 -12.38
CA VAL A 727 8.05 -10.69 -13.23
C VAL A 727 8.49 -9.22 -13.19
N ALA A 728 8.81 -8.68 -12.01
CA ALA A 728 9.34 -7.33 -11.87
C ALA A 728 10.67 -7.14 -12.62
N GLN A 729 11.59 -8.11 -12.52
CA GLN A 729 12.87 -8.10 -13.22
C GLN A 729 12.67 -8.13 -14.75
N ASP A 730 11.77 -8.96 -15.25
CA ASP A 730 11.44 -9.08 -16.66
C ASP A 730 10.85 -7.77 -17.21
N PHE A 731 9.91 -7.16 -16.48
CA PHE A 731 9.33 -5.87 -16.84
C PHE A 731 10.37 -4.73 -16.77
N PHE A 732 11.29 -4.79 -15.81
CA PHE A 732 12.43 -3.87 -15.71
C PHE A 732 13.34 -3.97 -16.94
N LEU A 733 13.70 -5.19 -17.35
CA LEU A 733 14.58 -5.45 -18.50
C LEU A 733 13.92 -5.03 -19.82
N LEU A 734 12.63 -5.27 -19.99
CA LEU A 734 11.85 -4.85 -21.16
C LEU A 734 11.53 -3.35 -21.18
N GLY A 735 11.89 -2.61 -20.14
CA GLY A 735 11.72 -1.15 -20.06
C GLY A 735 10.30 -0.71 -19.74
N PHE A 736 9.47 -1.58 -19.15
CA PHE A 736 8.15 -1.25 -18.63
C PHE A 736 8.16 -0.68 -17.21
N LEU A 737 9.23 -0.94 -16.45
CA LEU A 737 9.37 -0.49 -15.06
C LEU A 737 10.78 0.01 -14.78
N ASP A 738 10.89 1.07 -13.98
CA ASP A 738 12.11 1.44 -13.26
C ASP A 738 11.94 1.07 -11.78
N THR A 739 13.02 0.62 -11.13
CA THR A 739 12.98 0.07 -9.76
C THR A 739 14.05 0.71 -8.88
N GLU A 740 13.63 1.14 -7.70
CA GLU A 740 14.53 1.55 -6.60
C GLU A 740 14.78 0.33 -5.71
N LEU A 741 16.04 0.03 -5.42
CA LEU A 741 16.44 -1.03 -4.49
C LEU A 741 16.75 -0.44 -3.10
N SER A 742 16.46 -1.19 -2.05
CA SER A 742 16.94 -0.84 -0.71
C SER A 742 18.47 -0.88 -0.68
N PRO A 743 19.15 0.15 -0.13
CA PRO A 743 20.61 0.22 -0.12
C PRO A 743 21.26 -1.03 0.48
N GLY A 744 22.31 -1.56 -0.17
CA GLY A 744 23.02 -2.76 0.28
C GLY A 744 22.22 -4.06 0.19
N SER A 745 21.08 -4.07 -0.52
CA SER A 745 20.21 -5.24 -0.65
C SER A 745 19.80 -5.47 -2.10
N SER A 746 19.22 -6.64 -2.35
CA SER A 746 18.48 -6.91 -3.58
C SER A 746 17.00 -6.55 -3.45
N ALA A 747 16.50 -6.16 -2.27
CA ALA A 747 15.08 -5.85 -2.07
C ALA A 747 14.65 -4.66 -2.95
N ILE A 748 13.54 -4.82 -3.68
CA ILE A 748 12.92 -3.70 -4.39
C ILE A 748 12.15 -2.90 -3.34
N LYS A 749 12.37 -1.60 -3.29
CA LYS A 749 11.71 -0.65 -2.39
C LYS A 749 10.49 -0.03 -3.07
N SER A 750 10.71 0.55 -4.26
CA SER A 750 9.68 1.22 -5.05
C SER A 750 9.86 0.98 -6.54
N TRP A 751 8.82 1.28 -7.31
CA TRP A 751 8.80 1.14 -8.77
C TRP A 751 8.01 2.27 -9.42
N CYS A 752 8.31 2.57 -10.68
CA CYS A 752 7.51 3.46 -11.52
C CYS A 752 7.48 3.03 -12.98
N VAL A 753 6.44 3.44 -13.71
CA VAL A 753 6.25 3.21 -15.14
C VAL A 753 6.80 4.41 -15.92
N PRO A 754 7.86 4.23 -16.73
CA PRO A 754 8.41 5.30 -17.57
C PRO A 754 7.43 5.63 -18.71
N ARG A 755 7.69 6.73 -19.43
CA ARG A 755 6.85 7.14 -20.57
C ARG A 755 6.91 6.12 -21.72
N ALA A 756 5.89 6.14 -22.57
CA ALA A 756 5.85 5.31 -23.78
C ALA A 756 7.04 5.64 -24.69
N THR A 757 7.78 4.61 -25.12
CA THR A 757 8.98 4.77 -25.96
C THR A 757 8.98 3.79 -27.12
N ILE A 758 9.23 4.27 -28.33
CA ILE A 758 9.44 3.48 -29.55
C ILE A 758 10.94 3.35 -29.77
N ASN A 759 11.43 2.12 -29.69
CA ASN A 759 12.85 1.79 -29.66
C ASN A 759 13.28 1.08 -30.94
N PHE A 760 14.08 1.74 -31.78
CA PHE A 760 14.59 1.20 -33.04
C PHE A 760 15.78 0.28 -32.80
N ILE A 761 15.62 -1.01 -33.09
CA ILE A 761 16.67 -2.03 -32.98
C ILE A 761 17.53 -2.09 -34.24
N ASP A 762 16.97 -1.66 -35.37
CA ASP A 762 17.64 -1.41 -36.63
C ASP A 762 16.99 -0.20 -37.34
N ASP A 763 17.41 0.10 -38.57
CA ASP A 763 16.98 1.30 -39.28
C ASP A 763 15.47 1.36 -39.59
N ARG A 764 14.74 0.23 -39.54
CA ARG A 764 13.31 0.17 -39.89
C ARG A 764 12.42 -0.59 -38.93
N ARG A 765 12.99 -1.26 -37.94
CA ARG A 765 12.29 -2.10 -36.98
C ARG A 765 12.40 -1.52 -35.58
N ALA A 766 11.26 -1.39 -34.92
CA ALA A 766 11.19 -0.89 -33.56
C ALA A 766 10.25 -1.71 -32.68
N PHE A 767 10.45 -1.64 -31.36
CA PHE A 767 9.52 -2.19 -30.37
C PHE A 767 9.04 -1.11 -29.40
N LEU A 768 7.83 -1.27 -28.89
CA LEU A 768 7.24 -0.36 -27.89
C LEU A 768 7.57 -0.79 -26.46
N SER A 769 8.06 0.11 -25.62
CA SER A 769 8.26 -0.07 -24.18
C SER A 769 7.62 1.06 -23.35
N GLY A 770 7.68 0.93 -22.03
CA GLY A 770 7.14 1.93 -21.09
C GLY A 770 5.62 1.93 -20.99
N PHE A 771 5.03 3.08 -20.67
CA PHE A 771 3.60 3.23 -20.48
C PHE A 771 2.78 2.75 -21.67
N ARG A 772 1.69 2.04 -21.40
CA ARG A 772 0.74 1.58 -22.41
C ARG A 772 -0.68 1.81 -21.94
N SER A 773 -1.54 2.15 -22.89
CA SER A 773 -2.99 2.08 -22.70
C SER A 773 -3.69 1.66 -24.00
N PRO A 774 -4.90 1.10 -23.93
CA PRO A 774 -5.66 0.72 -25.12
C PRO A 774 -5.78 1.86 -26.14
N ASN A 775 -6.14 3.06 -25.69
CA ASN A 775 -6.29 4.22 -26.58
C ASN A 775 -4.95 4.68 -27.19
N LEU A 776 -3.86 4.62 -26.42
CA LEU A 776 -2.53 4.99 -26.91
C LEU A 776 -2.03 3.97 -27.94
N LEU A 777 -2.20 2.67 -27.68
CA LEU A 777 -1.85 1.60 -28.62
C LEU A 777 -2.61 1.74 -29.93
N ASP A 778 -3.91 2.02 -29.87
CA ASP A 778 -4.73 2.25 -31.06
C ASP A 778 -4.28 3.50 -31.84
N ALA A 779 -3.91 4.57 -31.13
CA ALA A 779 -3.36 5.77 -31.76
C ALA A 779 -2.04 5.50 -32.48
N ILE A 780 -1.10 4.79 -31.83
CA ILE A 780 0.19 4.39 -32.42
C ILE A 780 -0.05 3.48 -33.65
N LYS A 781 -0.94 2.49 -33.55
CA LYS A 781 -1.28 1.60 -34.67
C LYS A 781 -1.83 2.36 -35.87
N ARG A 782 -2.76 3.29 -35.63
CA ARG A 782 -3.33 4.13 -36.71
C ARG A 782 -2.27 5.03 -37.34
N ALA A 783 -1.48 5.74 -36.53
CA ALA A 783 -0.42 6.62 -37.01
C ALA A 783 0.64 5.88 -37.82
N THR A 784 1.02 4.67 -37.38
CA THR A 784 1.97 3.80 -38.09
C THR A 784 1.45 3.43 -39.48
N LYS A 785 0.20 2.98 -39.58
CA LYS A 785 -0.43 2.60 -40.86
C LYS A 785 -0.59 3.78 -41.81
N GLN A 786 -0.92 4.97 -41.30
CA GLN A 786 -1.03 6.19 -42.10
C GLN A 786 0.29 6.61 -42.75
N HIS A 787 1.43 6.23 -42.16
CA HIS A 787 2.76 6.50 -42.67
C HIS A 787 3.39 5.28 -43.37
N ALA A 788 2.55 4.37 -43.89
CA ALA A 788 2.96 3.16 -44.62
C ALA A 788 3.78 2.12 -43.82
N GLY A 789 3.83 2.25 -42.49
CA GLY A 789 4.39 1.24 -41.60
C GLY A 789 3.44 0.08 -41.33
N ARG A 790 3.97 -1.01 -40.75
CA ARG A 790 3.23 -2.19 -40.30
C ARG A 790 3.41 -2.36 -38.79
N VAL A 791 2.40 -2.93 -38.14
CA VAL A 791 2.45 -3.29 -36.72
C VAL A 791 2.22 -4.78 -36.60
N PHE A 792 3.11 -5.45 -35.85
CA PHE A 792 3.00 -6.86 -35.49
C PHE A 792 2.81 -6.98 -33.98
N GLU A 793 2.02 -7.97 -33.60
CA GLU A 793 1.72 -8.30 -32.21
C GLU A 793 2.11 -9.76 -31.97
N GLU A 794 2.88 -10.01 -30.91
CA GLU A 794 3.33 -11.36 -30.55
C GLU A 794 3.04 -11.61 -29.06
N ASP A 795 2.29 -12.68 -28.78
CA ASP A 795 1.98 -13.12 -27.42
C ASP A 795 3.03 -14.13 -26.96
N LEU A 796 3.80 -13.75 -25.94
CA LEU A 796 4.83 -14.61 -25.33
C LEU A 796 4.38 -15.00 -23.91
N PRO A 797 4.50 -16.28 -23.52
CA PRO A 797 4.09 -16.73 -22.18
C PRO A 797 4.74 -15.91 -21.05
N GLY A 798 3.92 -15.49 -20.08
CA GLY A 798 4.37 -14.78 -18.87
C GLY A 798 4.85 -13.34 -19.08
N ARG A 799 4.61 -12.75 -20.27
CA ARG A 799 5.12 -11.42 -20.64
C ARG A 799 4.01 -10.56 -21.27
N PRO A 800 4.08 -9.22 -21.13
CA PRO A 800 3.19 -8.35 -21.89
C PRO A 800 3.41 -8.57 -23.39
N ARG A 801 2.32 -8.50 -24.16
CA ARG A 801 2.32 -8.64 -25.61
C ARG A 801 3.39 -7.74 -26.23
N MET A 802 4.23 -8.31 -27.09
CA MET A 802 5.24 -7.54 -27.81
C MET A 802 4.56 -6.78 -28.96
N ILE A 803 4.85 -5.49 -29.07
CA ILE A 803 4.35 -4.63 -30.16
C ILE A 803 5.55 -4.20 -30.98
N LEU A 804 5.63 -4.69 -32.21
CA LEU A 804 6.69 -4.39 -33.17
C LEU A 804 6.16 -3.46 -34.26
N LEU A 805 6.95 -2.46 -34.62
CA LEU A 805 6.71 -1.56 -35.74
C LEU A 805 7.77 -1.85 -36.80
N ASP A 806 7.34 -1.90 -38.06
CA ASP A 806 8.21 -2.18 -39.21
C ASP A 806 7.90 -1.22 -40.36
N GLY A 807 8.90 -0.91 -41.17
CA GLY A 807 8.77 -0.07 -42.37
C GLY A 807 8.77 1.44 -42.13
N LEU A 808 9.03 1.91 -40.91
CA LEU A 808 9.29 3.33 -40.59
C LEU A 808 10.73 3.47 -40.12
N ASP A 809 11.43 4.55 -40.47
CA ASP A 809 12.69 4.91 -39.81
C ASP A 809 12.43 5.87 -38.62
N ALA A 810 13.47 6.11 -37.81
CA ALA A 810 13.36 6.96 -36.62
C ALA A 810 12.91 8.41 -36.92
N THR A 811 13.26 8.93 -38.10
CA THR A 811 12.89 10.30 -38.52
C THR A 811 11.41 10.36 -38.92
N SER A 812 10.97 9.39 -39.70
CA SER A 812 9.57 9.24 -40.12
C SER A 812 8.66 8.97 -38.93
N ALA A 813 9.12 8.18 -37.95
CA ALA A 813 8.42 7.97 -36.69
C ALA A 813 8.24 9.27 -35.90
N LYS A 814 9.25 10.16 -35.86
CA LYS A 814 9.13 11.47 -35.16
C LYS A 814 8.02 12.32 -35.77
N SER A 815 7.91 12.31 -37.09
CA SER A 815 6.80 12.97 -37.78
C SER A 815 5.47 12.28 -37.48
N ALA A 816 5.42 10.95 -37.62
CA ALA A 816 4.19 10.16 -37.50
C ALA A 816 3.54 10.22 -36.11
N PHE A 817 4.35 10.29 -35.06
CA PHE A 817 3.88 10.30 -33.67
C PHE A 817 3.90 11.68 -33.03
N SER A 818 4.21 12.74 -33.80
CA SER A 818 4.19 14.12 -33.32
C SER A 818 2.80 14.50 -32.80
N GLY A 819 2.76 15.10 -31.60
CA GLY A 819 1.52 15.50 -30.94
C GLY A 819 0.73 14.37 -30.29
N LEU A 820 1.12 13.10 -30.45
CA LEU A 820 0.56 12.00 -29.67
C LEU A 820 1.10 12.06 -28.24
N LYS A 821 0.18 12.02 -27.28
CA LYS A 821 0.47 12.02 -25.85
C LYS A 821 -0.21 10.85 -25.18
N ASP A 822 0.41 10.34 -24.13
CA ASP A 822 -0.26 9.43 -23.23
C ASP A 822 -1.30 10.19 -22.36
N PRO A 823 -2.19 9.49 -21.62
CA PRO A 823 -3.19 10.14 -20.77
C PRO A 823 -2.62 10.98 -19.62
N LEU A 824 -1.31 10.88 -19.35
CA LEU A 824 -0.57 11.71 -18.40
C LEU A 824 0.09 12.92 -19.10
N GLU A 825 -0.29 13.21 -20.34
CA GLU A 825 0.18 14.32 -21.18
C GLU A 825 1.67 14.26 -21.54
N ARG A 826 2.30 13.09 -21.42
CA ARG A 826 3.70 12.88 -21.81
C ARG A 826 3.77 12.51 -23.29
N GLU A 827 4.70 13.12 -24.01
CA GLU A 827 4.97 12.77 -25.40
C GLU A 827 5.62 11.39 -25.53
N ILE A 828 5.34 10.71 -26.63
CA ILE A 828 5.96 9.44 -26.98
C ILE A 828 7.44 9.69 -27.34
N ALA A 829 8.35 9.01 -26.63
CA ALA A 829 9.76 9.06 -26.93
C ALA A 829 10.10 8.17 -28.13
N ILE A 830 11.06 8.61 -28.95
CA ILE A 830 11.59 7.82 -30.06
C ILE A 830 13.08 7.66 -29.85
N ASN A 831 13.51 6.43 -29.64
CA ASN A 831 14.89 6.12 -29.35
C ASN A 831 15.51 5.28 -30.47
N ASP A 832 16.43 5.90 -31.20
CA ASP A 832 17.27 5.21 -32.19
C ASP A 832 18.44 4.48 -31.53
N ARG A 833 18.60 3.18 -31.81
CA ARG A 833 19.64 2.30 -31.25
C ARG A 833 19.77 2.43 -29.72
N PRO A 834 18.73 2.04 -28.95
CA PRO A 834 18.68 2.26 -27.51
C PRO A 834 19.84 1.56 -26.76
N GLY A 835 20.28 0.39 -27.21
CA GLY A 835 21.39 -0.35 -26.61
C GLY A 835 22.69 0.45 -26.61
N ASP A 836 23.04 1.10 -27.74
CA ASP A 836 24.25 1.94 -27.85
C ASP A 836 24.18 3.16 -26.93
N LYS A 837 23.02 3.82 -26.86
CA LYS A 837 22.85 5.02 -26.04
C LYS A 837 22.85 4.71 -24.55
N LEU A 838 22.20 3.62 -24.15
CA LEU A 838 22.19 3.15 -22.76
C LEU A 838 23.58 2.67 -22.34
N ALA A 839 24.30 1.97 -23.22
CA ALA A 839 25.69 1.55 -22.97
C ALA A 839 26.61 2.76 -22.73
N GLY A 840 26.49 3.80 -23.57
CA GLY A 840 27.21 5.07 -23.41
C GLY A 840 26.85 5.79 -22.12
N ALA A 841 25.56 5.82 -21.76
CA ALA A 841 25.10 6.42 -20.51
C ALA A 841 25.67 5.68 -19.28
N CYS A 842 25.66 4.35 -19.27
CA CYS A 842 26.18 3.54 -18.16
C CYS A 842 27.65 3.80 -17.83
N GLN A 843 28.46 4.24 -18.81
CA GLN A 843 29.86 4.61 -18.58
C GLN A 843 30.03 5.91 -17.78
N LYS A 844 28.99 6.75 -17.74
CA LYS A 844 28.99 8.04 -17.02
C LYS A 844 28.15 8.02 -15.74
N LEU A 845 27.38 6.96 -15.50
CA LEU A 845 26.64 6.76 -14.26
C LEU A 845 27.58 6.39 -13.11
N GLU A 846 27.11 6.53 -11.87
CA GLU A 846 27.85 6.05 -10.71
C GLU A 846 28.17 4.56 -10.83
N SER A 847 29.36 4.18 -10.33
CA SER A 847 29.86 2.81 -10.42
C SER A 847 28.99 1.83 -9.64
N ILE A 848 29.09 0.55 -10.01
CA ILE A 848 28.39 -0.57 -9.34
C ILE A 848 28.64 -0.58 -7.81
N ALA A 849 29.81 -0.12 -7.37
CA ALA A 849 30.19 -0.09 -5.96
C ALA A 849 29.35 0.89 -5.12
N SER A 850 28.74 1.94 -5.71
CA SER A 850 27.93 2.92 -4.95
C SER A 850 26.69 2.31 -4.28
N SER A 851 26.25 1.15 -4.78
CA SER A 851 25.11 0.38 -4.25
C SER A 851 25.43 -0.39 -2.96
N LEU A 852 26.71 -0.55 -2.61
CA LEU A 852 27.14 -1.35 -1.48
C LEU A 852 26.99 -0.60 -0.15
N ARG A 853 26.79 -1.37 0.92
CA ARG A 853 26.74 -0.85 2.30
C ARG A 853 27.58 -1.73 3.21
N GLN A 854 28.40 -1.12 4.05
CA GLN A 854 29.22 -1.87 5.00
C GLN A 854 28.31 -2.64 5.97
N VAL A 855 28.68 -3.89 6.28
CA VAL A 855 27.91 -4.79 7.14
C VAL A 855 28.86 -5.59 8.03
N SER A 856 28.37 -6.06 9.18
CA SER A 856 29.06 -7.05 10.00
C SER A 856 28.40 -8.42 9.81
N ILE A 857 29.15 -9.38 9.26
CA ILE A 857 28.69 -10.76 9.14
C ILE A 857 28.98 -11.44 10.48
N GLY A 858 27.95 -11.69 11.27
CA GLY A 858 28.05 -12.39 12.56
C GLY A 858 28.40 -13.87 12.38
N ARG A 859 27.68 -14.75 13.08
CA ARG A 859 27.79 -16.21 12.91
C ARG A 859 26.44 -16.83 12.51
N PRO A 860 25.87 -16.45 11.34
CA PRO A 860 24.57 -16.96 10.94
C PRO A 860 24.65 -18.46 10.65
N LYS A 861 23.64 -19.22 11.07
CA LYS A 861 23.61 -20.68 10.91
C LYS A 861 23.44 -21.14 9.46
N SER A 862 22.83 -20.29 8.62
CA SER A 862 22.57 -20.55 7.20
C SER A 862 23.65 -19.97 6.27
N LEU A 863 24.85 -19.71 6.80
CA LEU A 863 25.91 -19.08 6.02
C LEU A 863 26.39 -19.98 4.89
N GLN A 864 26.43 -19.43 3.68
CA GLN A 864 26.97 -20.06 2.49
C GLN A 864 27.97 -19.13 1.81
N LYS A 865 29.03 -19.70 1.21
CA LYS A 865 29.99 -19.02 0.35
C LYS A 865 29.75 -19.40 -1.11
N PHE A 866 29.87 -18.46 -2.03
CA PHE A 866 29.82 -18.75 -3.47
C PHE A 866 31.16 -19.34 -3.94
N ASP A 867 31.10 -20.51 -4.56
CA ASP A 867 32.20 -21.15 -5.30
C ASP A 867 32.11 -20.65 -6.76
N VAL A 868 33.04 -19.75 -7.12
CA VAL A 868 33.04 -19.08 -8.42
C VAL A 868 33.28 -20.07 -9.56
N PRO A 869 34.30 -20.97 -9.53
CA PRO A 869 34.52 -21.95 -10.60
C PRO A 869 33.33 -22.87 -10.86
N LYS A 870 32.57 -23.24 -9.83
CA LYS A 870 31.39 -24.11 -9.97
C LYS A 870 30.08 -23.36 -10.15
N ALA A 871 30.10 -22.03 -10.00
CA ALA A 871 28.93 -21.17 -9.99
C ALA A 871 27.82 -21.63 -9.02
N ARG A 872 28.19 -22.07 -7.80
CA ARG A 872 27.26 -22.63 -6.81
C ARG A 872 27.53 -22.11 -5.40
N TRP A 873 26.47 -22.06 -4.59
CA TRP A 873 26.58 -21.76 -3.16
C TRP A 873 26.92 -23.02 -2.36
N ILE A 874 27.87 -22.92 -1.44
CA ILE A 874 28.36 -24.02 -0.58
C ILE A 874 28.28 -23.58 0.88
N ASP A 875 27.85 -24.48 1.77
CA ASP A 875 27.79 -24.20 3.21
C ASP A 875 29.15 -23.78 3.78
N ALA A 876 29.14 -22.73 4.60
CA ALA A 876 30.33 -22.14 5.19
C ALA A 876 30.11 -21.91 6.69
N GLY A 877 31.02 -22.36 7.54
CA GLY A 877 30.90 -22.17 9.00
C GLY A 877 31.24 -20.76 9.49
N LEU A 878 32.09 -20.02 8.76
CA LEU A 878 32.51 -18.66 9.10
C LEU A 878 32.84 -17.84 7.84
N ALA A 879 32.59 -16.54 7.89
CA ALA A 879 32.97 -15.59 6.85
C ALA A 879 34.43 -15.11 7.01
N SER A 880 35.38 -16.04 7.09
CA SER A 880 36.80 -15.75 7.39
C SER A 880 37.68 -15.54 6.15
N ARG A 881 37.16 -15.78 4.94
CA ARG A 881 37.93 -15.70 3.68
C ARG A 881 37.28 -14.68 2.77
N ALA A 882 38.05 -14.09 1.87
CA ALA A 882 37.49 -13.23 0.84
C ALA A 882 36.52 -14.01 -0.07
N GLY A 883 35.49 -13.33 -0.57
CA GLY A 883 34.51 -13.87 -1.51
C GLY A 883 33.08 -13.43 -1.21
N ALA A 884 32.14 -13.97 -1.99
CA ALA A 884 30.71 -13.70 -1.82
C ALA A 884 30.07 -14.67 -0.83
N TYR A 885 29.25 -14.12 0.06
CA TYR A 885 28.53 -14.84 1.10
C TYR A 885 27.04 -14.54 1.03
N ARG A 886 26.23 -15.50 1.45
CA ARG A 886 24.79 -15.33 1.65
C ARG A 886 24.33 -16.03 2.93
N TRP A 887 23.29 -15.50 3.56
CA TRP A 887 22.61 -16.13 4.67
C TRP A 887 21.15 -15.66 4.74
N ASN A 888 20.34 -16.37 5.52
CA ASN A 888 18.95 -16.02 5.77
C ASN A 888 18.61 -16.19 7.26
N GLU A 889 18.41 -15.05 7.95
CA GLU A 889 17.96 -14.93 9.36
C GLU A 889 16.60 -14.22 9.44
N GLY A 890 15.72 -14.57 8.51
CA GLY A 890 14.43 -13.92 8.37
C GLY A 890 14.28 -13.38 6.96
N TYR A 891 15.34 -12.79 6.36
CA TYR A 891 15.41 -12.36 4.96
C TYR A 891 16.78 -12.73 4.35
N GLN A 892 16.82 -12.88 3.03
CA GLN A 892 18.05 -13.22 2.31
C GLN A 892 18.97 -12.00 2.22
N VAL A 893 20.19 -12.16 2.74
CA VAL A 893 21.25 -11.16 2.66
C VAL A 893 22.40 -11.72 1.83
N TYR A 894 23.05 -10.82 1.09
CA TYR A 894 24.25 -11.10 0.32
C TYR A 894 25.32 -10.09 0.70
N ALA A 895 26.55 -10.55 0.89
CA ALA A 895 27.67 -9.67 1.17
C ALA A 895 28.95 -10.17 0.49
N TYR A 896 29.82 -9.24 0.11
CA TYR A 896 31.18 -9.51 -0.33
C TYR A 896 32.14 -9.22 0.82
N VAL A 897 33.00 -10.18 1.16
CA VAL A 897 34.11 -10.00 2.10
C VAL A 897 35.37 -9.74 1.30
N ALA A 898 35.98 -8.57 1.51
CA ALA A 898 37.23 -8.19 0.89
C ALA A 898 38.44 -8.91 1.54
N PRO A 899 39.62 -8.95 0.88
CA PRO A 899 40.84 -9.55 1.45
C PRO A 899 41.25 -8.95 2.80
N ASN A 900 40.94 -7.68 3.05
CA ASN A 900 41.20 -6.99 4.32
C ASN A 900 40.21 -7.35 5.46
N GLY A 901 39.21 -8.21 5.18
CA GLY A 901 38.18 -8.64 6.14
C GLY A 901 36.95 -7.74 6.22
N THR A 902 36.93 -6.60 5.52
CA THR A 902 35.75 -5.71 5.48
C THR A 902 34.64 -6.35 4.67
N ALA A 903 33.41 -6.35 5.19
CA ALA A 903 32.25 -6.91 4.53
C ALA A 903 31.29 -5.81 4.02
N TRP A 904 30.79 -6.02 2.81
CA TRP A 904 29.92 -5.09 2.08
C TRP A 904 28.69 -5.82 1.58
N ALA A 905 27.51 -5.45 2.09
CA ALA A 905 26.23 -5.95 1.61
C ALA A 905 25.86 -5.32 0.25
N GLY A 906 25.25 -6.11 -0.62
CA GLY A 906 24.86 -5.69 -1.96
C GLY A 906 23.87 -6.64 -2.63
N SER A 907 23.59 -6.43 -3.92
CA SER A 907 22.79 -7.39 -4.67
C SER A 907 23.60 -8.67 -4.97
N TYR A 908 22.90 -9.79 -5.21
CA TYR A 908 23.58 -11.05 -5.51
C TYR A 908 24.46 -10.93 -6.77
N GLN A 909 24.01 -10.21 -7.80
CA GLN A 909 24.79 -9.97 -9.02
C GLN A 909 26.09 -9.22 -8.70
N VAL A 910 26.02 -8.19 -7.85
CA VAL A 910 27.17 -7.36 -7.50
C VAL A 910 28.17 -8.13 -6.64
N VAL A 911 27.73 -8.86 -5.62
CA VAL A 911 28.69 -9.58 -4.75
C VAL A 911 29.38 -10.73 -5.50
N LYS A 912 28.65 -11.44 -6.39
CA LYS A 912 29.23 -12.49 -7.24
C LYS A 912 30.21 -11.92 -8.25
N LEU A 913 29.89 -10.76 -8.83
CA LEU A 913 30.81 -10.02 -9.70
C LEU A 913 32.13 -9.70 -9.00
N LEU A 914 32.07 -9.17 -7.77
CA LEU A 914 33.28 -8.86 -7.01
C LEU A 914 34.09 -10.12 -6.67
N ALA A 915 33.43 -11.22 -6.29
CA ALA A 915 34.10 -12.49 -6.04
C ALA A 915 34.77 -13.05 -7.31
N ALA A 916 34.10 -12.98 -8.45
CA ALA A 916 34.64 -13.45 -9.72
C ALA A 916 35.86 -12.65 -10.18
N ARG A 917 35.83 -11.32 -9.99
CA ARG A 917 36.98 -10.44 -10.24
C ARG A 917 38.17 -10.81 -9.35
N ALA A 918 37.94 -11.02 -8.06
CA ALA A 918 38.99 -11.37 -7.11
C ALA A 918 39.66 -12.71 -7.43
N GLU A 919 38.94 -13.66 -8.03
CA GLU A 919 39.46 -14.97 -8.42
C GLU A 919 39.94 -15.02 -9.89
N GLY A 920 39.76 -13.95 -10.67
CA GLY A 920 40.14 -13.89 -12.09
C GLY A 920 39.33 -14.83 -12.99
N VAL A 921 38.12 -15.21 -12.59
CA VAL A 921 37.25 -16.13 -13.33
C VAL A 921 36.21 -15.35 -14.13
N SER A 922 36.06 -15.65 -15.42
CA SER A 922 35.01 -15.03 -16.24
C SER A 922 33.67 -15.73 -16.08
N LEU A 923 32.62 -14.96 -15.78
CA LEU A 923 31.23 -15.41 -15.75
C LEU A 923 30.41 -14.89 -16.93
N TRP A 924 31.04 -14.13 -17.82
CA TRP A 924 30.43 -13.50 -19.00
C TRP A 924 31.30 -13.68 -20.24
N GLN A 925 30.67 -13.78 -21.40
CA GLN A 925 31.34 -13.98 -22.67
C GLN A 925 30.57 -13.28 -23.80
N TYR A 926 31.30 -12.81 -24.82
CA TYR A 926 30.72 -12.32 -26.06
C TYR A 926 31.20 -13.15 -27.25
N SER A 927 30.29 -13.43 -28.18
CA SER A 927 30.54 -14.15 -29.43
C SER A 927 30.11 -13.29 -30.61
N GLU A 928 31.08 -12.67 -31.29
CA GLU A 928 30.84 -11.83 -32.46
C GLU A 928 30.17 -12.60 -33.61
N ALA A 929 30.63 -13.83 -33.89
CA ALA A 929 30.07 -14.69 -34.93
C ALA A 929 28.57 -15.03 -34.75
N GLN A 930 28.06 -14.98 -33.52
CA GLN A 930 26.66 -15.23 -33.20
C GLN A 930 25.90 -13.97 -32.81
N ALA A 931 26.57 -12.81 -32.79
CA ALA A 931 26.07 -11.56 -32.20
C ALA A 931 25.39 -11.81 -30.84
N SER A 932 26.03 -12.60 -29.97
CA SER A 932 25.43 -13.05 -28.70
C SER A 932 26.31 -12.75 -27.50
N PHE A 933 25.68 -12.24 -26.45
CA PHE A 933 26.30 -12.08 -25.12
C PHE A 933 25.77 -13.19 -24.20
N ARG A 934 26.66 -13.88 -23.50
CA ARG A 934 26.32 -15.02 -22.65
C ARG A 934 26.78 -14.78 -21.22
N ALA A 935 25.99 -15.23 -20.25
CA ALA A 935 26.27 -15.17 -18.83
C ALA A 935 26.01 -16.52 -18.17
N THR A 936 26.80 -16.90 -17.18
CA THR A 936 26.48 -18.05 -16.32
C THR A 936 25.14 -17.82 -15.60
N LEU A 937 24.27 -18.83 -15.59
CA LEU A 937 22.97 -18.76 -14.92
C LEU A 937 23.12 -18.43 -13.42
N GLY A 938 22.35 -17.45 -12.94
CA GLY A 938 22.47 -16.89 -11.59
C GLY A 938 23.59 -15.87 -11.43
N CYS A 939 24.27 -15.49 -12.52
CA CYS A 939 25.29 -14.44 -12.60
C CYS A 939 24.93 -13.39 -13.67
N ASP A 940 23.66 -12.99 -13.70
CA ASP A 940 23.12 -12.00 -14.62
C ASP A 940 23.87 -10.66 -14.51
N PRO A 941 24.03 -9.90 -15.61
CA PRO A 941 24.54 -8.53 -15.55
C PRO A 941 23.68 -7.64 -14.61
N PRO A 942 24.30 -6.90 -13.68
CA PRO A 942 23.56 -6.12 -12.69
C PRO A 942 22.85 -4.91 -13.31
N GLY A 943 21.61 -4.67 -12.84
CA GLY A 943 20.85 -3.45 -13.12
C GLY A 943 20.75 -3.09 -14.60
N LEU A 944 21.06 -1.85 -14.94
CA LEU A 944 20.97 -1.32 -16.31
C LEU A 944 21.82 -2.08 -17.34
N LEU A 945 22.89 -2.77 -16.93
CA LEU A 945 23.69 -3.56 -17.88
C LEU A 945 22.88 -4.68 -18.50
N GLY A 946 21.99 -5.32 -17.74
CA GLY A 946 21.05 -6.29 -18.29
C GLY A 946 20.04 -5.66 -19.25
N ARG A 947 19.53 -4.46 -18.90
CA ARG A 947 18.60 -3.71 -19.75
C ARG A 947 19.25 -3.26 -21.06
N VAL A 948 20.52 -2.85 -21.03
CA VAL A 948 21.30 -2.49 -22.23
C VAL A 948 21.31 -3.64 -23.23
N LEU A 949 21.56 -4.87 -22.79
CA LEU A 949 21.57 -6.05 -23.66
C LEU A 949 20.19 -6.37 -24.23
N VAL A 950 19.14 -6.27 -23.40
CA VAL A 950 17.75 -6.48 -23.86
C VAL A 950 17.30 -5.39 -24.84
N ALA A 951 17.74 -4.15 -24.65
CA ALA A 951 17.40 -3.02 -25.53
C ALA A 951 17.88 -3.23 -26.98
N CYS A 952 18.91 -4.04 -27.21
CA CYS A 952 19.39 -4.36 -28.56
C CYS A 952 18.43 -5.24 -29.38
N SER A 953 17.51 -5.97 -28.73
CA SER A 953 16.57 -6.88 -29.43
C SER A 953 15.11 -6.66 -29.06
N GLY A 954 14.83 -6.04 -27.91
CA GLY A 954 13.48 -6.00 -27.31
C GLY A 954 13.05 -7.33 -26.69
N LEU A 955 13.96 -8.31 -26.58
CA LEU A 955 13.68 -9.66 -26.12
C LEU A 955 14.43 -9.98 -24.82
N LEU A 956 13.76 -10.64 -23.89
CA LEU A 956 14.41 -11.24 -22.71
C LEU A 956 15.36 -12.36 -23.14
N PRO A 957 16.43 -12.63 -22.36
CA PRO A 957 17.39 -13.66 -22.70
C PRO A 957 16.78 -15.07 -22.71
N THR A 958 17.45 -15.96 -23.43
CA THR A 958 17.11 -17.39 -23.47
C THR A 958 17.94 -18.18 -22.48
N LEU A 959 17.34 -19.21 -21.89
CA LEU A 959 17.98 -20.09 -20.90
C LEU A 959 18.33 -21.43 -21.55
N GLY A 960 19.57 -21.89 -21.39
CA GLY A 960 19.99 -23.21 -21.89
C GLY A 960 21.27 -23.70 -21.22
N ARG A 961 21.28 -24.96 -20.76
CA ARG A 961 22.44 -25.65 -20.15
C ARG A 961 23.19 -24.80 -19.10
N GLY A 962 22.46 -24.17 -18.17
CA GLY A 962 23.09 -23.34 -17.11
C GLY A 962 23.67 -22.01 -17.60
N ILE A 963 23.31 -21.56 -18.80
CA ILE A 963 23.76 -20.31 -19.43
C ILE A 963 22.54 -19.47 -19.83
N ILE A 964 22.69 -18.15 -19.70
CA ILE A 964 21.76 -17.12 -20.13
C ILE A 964 22.33 -16.46 -21.39
N SER A 965 21.56 -16.40 -22.48
CA SER A 965 22.02 -15.85 -23.77
C SER A 965 21.15 -14.69 -24.25
N TYR A 966 21.80 -13.57 -24.53
CA TYR A 966 21.22 -12.37 -25.14
C TYR A 966 21.61 -12.31 -26.61
N SER A 967 20.65 -12.00 -27.49
CA SER A 967 20.82 -11.98 -28.94
C SER A 967 20.87 -10.55 -29.50
N ASN A 968 21.39 -10.42 -30.73
CA ASN A 968 21.50 -9.16 -31.47
C ASN A 968 22.42 -8.13 -30.79
N ILE A 969 23.50 -8.59 -30.16
CA ILE A 969 24.43 -7.72 -29.43
C ILE A 969 25.58 -7.32 -30.34
N GLY A 970 25.68 -6.02 -30.62
CA GLY A 970 26.80 -5.45 -31.37
C GLY A 970 28.10 -5.40 -30.56
N PRO A 971 29.28 -5.43 -31.21
CA PRO A 971 30.59 -5.43 -30.53
C PRO A 971 30.79 -4.22 -29.59
N THR A 972 30.32 -3.04 -29.99
CA THR A 972 30.42 -1.81 -29.20
C THR A 972 29.66 -1.90 -27.87
N VAL A 973 28.43 -2.43 -27.91
CA VAL A 973 27.60 -2.65 -26.72
C VAL A 973 28.23 -3.71 -25.82
N ALA A 974 28.65 -4.84 -26.41
CA ALA A 974 29.29 -5.92 -25.66
C ALA A 974 30.56 -5.44 -24.94
N SER A 975 31.43 -4.70 -25.64
CA SER A 975 32.65 -4.14 -25.06
C SER A 975 32.35 -3.14 -23.95
N SER A 976 31.33 -2.29 -24.11
CA SER A 976 30.91 -1.35 -23.07
C SER A 976 30.40 -2.06 -21.80
N VAL A 977 29.58 -3.10 -21.98
CA VAL A 977 29.07 -3.90 -20.86
C VAL A 977 30.20 -4.66 -20.17
N MET A 978 31.08 -5.33 -20.93
CA MET A 978 32.25 -6.04 -20.38
C MET A 978 33.22 -5.09 -19.66
N SER A 979 33.42 -3.88 -20.18
CA SER A 979 34.21 -2.84 -19.52
C SER A 979 33.60 -2.48 -18.17
N ALA A 980 32.30 -2.17 -18.11
CA ALA A 980 31.63 -1.91 -16.82
C ALA A 980 31.71 -3.10 -15.84
N LEU A 981 31.64 -4.33 -16.36
CA LEU A 981 31.83 -5.56 -15.59
C LEU A 981 33.29 -5.83 -15.19
N SER A 982 34.28 -5.18 -15.79
CA SER A 982 35.71 -5.37 -15.45
C SER A 982 36.33 -4.18 -14.72
N MET A 983 35.72 -2.99 -14.76
CA MET A 983 36.26 -1.78 -14.12
C MET A 983 36.47 -1.95 -12.61
N GLU A 984 37.74 -1.86 -12.18
CA GLU A 984 38.19 -1.81 -10.79
C GLU A 984 37.90 -0.41 -10.20
N ASN A 985 36.74 -0.23 -9.58
CA ASN A 985 36.43 1.00 -8.84
C ASN A 985 36.33 0.76 -7.32
N PHE A 986 36.93 -0.32 -6.81
CA PHE A 986 36.98 -0.57 -5.38
C PHE A 986 38.22 0.11 -4.78
N ASP A 987 38.25 1.44 -4.83
CA ASP A 987 39.31 2.21 -4.18
C ASP A 987 39.01 2.28 -2.68
N GLU A 988 39.75 1.52 -1.87
CA GLU A 988 39.60 1.45 -0.41
C GLU A 988 39.81 2.83 0.28
N GLY A 989 40.28 3.85 -0.47
CA GLY A 989 40.72 5.14 0.04
C GLY A 989 39.66 6.24 0.19
N ASP A 990 38.63 6.32 -0.67
CA ASP A 990 37.79 7.54 -0.74
C ASP A 990 36.59 7.56 0.22
N HIS A 991 36.15 6.39 0.72
CA HIS A 991 35.02 6.33 1.67
C HIS A 991 35.34 6.72 3.11
N ARG A 992 36.61 6.98 3.46
CA ARG A 992 36.97 7.58 4.76
C ARG A 992 36.63 9.07 4.86
N ARG A 993 36.42 9.78 3.75
CA ARG A 993 36.19 11.25 3.77
C ARG A 993 34.72 11.66 3.82
N SER A 994 33.77 10.76 3.56
CA SER A 994 32.33 11.10 3.54
C SER A 994 31.57 10.80 4.85
N GLN A 995 32.27 10.46 5.94
CA GLN A 995 31.67 10.26 7.28
C GLN A 995 32.18 11.27 8.32
N SER A 996 32.93 12.30 7.89
CA SER A 996 33.32 13.43 8.72
C SER A 996 32.73 14.74 8.18
N GLY A 997 31.40 14.76 7.99
CA GLY A 997 30.60 15.91 7.58
C GLY A 997 29.22 15.83 8.18
#